data_AF-A0AAE4ESN5-F1
#
_entry.id   AF-A0AAE4ESN5-F1
#
_cell.length_a   1.000
_cell.length_b   1.000
_cell.length_c   1.000
_cell.angle_alpha   90.00
_cell.angle_beta   90.00
_cell.angle_gamma   90.00
#
_symmetry.space_group_name_H-M   'P 1'
#
loop_
_entity.id
_entity.type
_entity.pdbx_description
1 polymer ?
#
loop_
_entity_poly.entity_id
_entity_poly.type
_entity_poly.pdbx_seq_one_letter_code
_entity_poly.pdbx_strand_id
1 'polypeptide(L)'
;MVQRYVMSIDQGTTSTRCILFDARGRLVSVVQREHQQHFPRPGWVEHDATEIWRNLSRIVPQALADAGATAEQVVGLGIANQRETTVLWDRRTGNPVGRAIVWQDTRTDAMLEQLAREPGADRVRQLCGLPLATYFSAPRIRWLLERTPGLRERAERGDVLFGTIESWLIWNLTGGAEGGVHVTDVTNASRTMLMNLRTLNWDDELLEFFDVPRAMLPEIRSSTEVYGTTSRVVPGIRIAAALGDQQAALFGQTCFAPGEAKCTYGTGSFLLLNTGPTPVLSTHGMLTTVGFKIGDEPAVYALEGSIAVTGSLVQWFRDGLELIGSAPEIETLARTVDDNGGCYIVPAFSGLFAPHWHSEARGVIAGLTSYITKGHLARAVLEATGWQTREVVDAMNADSGLALSTLKVDGGMTADNLLMQFIADVLDVPVVRPMVAETVSLGAAYAAGLSVGYWPDLEGLRRNWHRAGQWLPAMDPARRDSEYAHWRQAVELTFGWMRPAPAAAAPGSDLVEVLLADHRRFEQLLRDLRNTEADRSALVAELSALLVAHATATERIVRPGEPGSPFADDLLAVLDGDDFEKALLRLENVVDAHVRGEERGLLNDLRRSMSTSDRTGLGRAFVAERRRQQDLDCGRADHVRGLGDRLKL
;
A
#
# COMPACT_ATOMS: atom_id res chain seq x y z
N MET A 1 16.69 26.98 -36.90
CA MET A 1 15.63 27.04 -35.88
C MET A 1 16.29 27.21 -34.53
N VAL A 2 15.78 28.08 -33.66
CA VAL A 2 16.27 28.18 -32.28
C VAL A 2 15.93 26.87 -31.57
N GLN A 3 16.91 26.25 -30.92
CA GLN A 3 16.71 25.01 -30.17
C GLN A 3 15.79 25.29 -28.97
N ARG A 4 14.78 24.45 -28.78
CA ARG A 4 13.77 24.55 -27.72
C ARG A 4 13.83 23.29 -26.85
N TYR A 5 13.40 23.45 -25.60
CA TYR A 5 13.50 22.41 -24.58
C TYR A 5 12.21 22.31 -23.78
N VAL A 6 11.97 21.14 -23.20
CA VAL A 6 10.99 20.98 -22.12
C VAL A 6 11.74 20.74 -20.82
N MET A 7 11.35 21.45 -19.77
CA MET A 7 11.92 21.28 -18.43
C MET A 7 11.07 20.31 -17.62
N SER A 8 11.72 19.45 -16.84
CA SER A 8 11.09 18.65 -15.81
C SER A 8 11.72 18.95 -14.46
N ILE A 9 10.88 19.05 -13.43
CA ILE A 9 11.30 19.00 -12.03
C ILE A 9 10.81 17.67 -11.47
N ASP A 10 11.73 16.85 -10.98
CA ASP A 10 11.44 15.61 -10.26
C ASP A 10 11.83 15.81 -8.79
N GLN A 11 10.82 16.04 -7.95
CA GLN A 11 10.99 16.15 -6.50
C GLN A 11 10.80 14.77 -5.87
N GLY A 12 11.87 13.98 -5.82
CA GLY A 12 11.84 12.67 -5.18
C GLY A 12 11.95 12.73 -3.66
N THR A 13 11.88 11.56 -3.00
CA THR A 13 11.98 11.43 -1.53
C THR A 13 13.35 11.87 -0.99
N THR A 14 14.44 11.61 -1.72
CA THR A 14 15.80 11.88 -1.24
C THR A 14 16.47 13.08 -1.91
N SER A 15 16.02 13.46 -3.10
CA SER A 15 16.64 14.51 -3.88
C SER A 15 15.64 15.23 -4.78
N THR A 16 15.97 16.47 -5.13
CA THR A 16 15.26 17.26 -6.14
C THR A 16 16.14 17.33 -7.40
N ARG A 17 15.54 17.06 -8.55
CA ARG A 17 16.20 17.08 -9.87
C ARG A 17 15.52 18.10 -10.78
N CYS A 18 16.32 18.73 -11.63
CA CYS A 18 15.85 19.54 -12.76
C CYS A 18 16.54 19.02 -14.03
N ILE A 19 15.74 18.72 -15.06
CA ILE A 19 16.22 18.10 -16.29
C ILE A 19 15.64 18.86 -17.49
N LEU A 20 16.46 19.12 -18.49
CA LEU A 20 16.01 19.62 -19.79
C LEU A 20 16.04 18.50 -20.82
N PHE A 21 14.96 18.40 -21.60
CA PHE A 21 14.81 17.46 -22.71
C PHE A 21 14.68 18.18 -24.05
N ASP A 22 15.29 17.61 -25.10
CA ASP A 22 15.11 18.09 -26.47
C ASP A 22 13.86 17.51 -27.16
N ALA A 23 13.63 17.88 -28.43
CA ALA A 23 12.47 17.41 -29.21
C ALA A 23 12.38 15.89 -29.38
N ARG A 24 13.50 15.17 -29.24
CA ARG A 24 13.59 13.71 -29.35
C ARG A 24 13.48 13.03 -27.98
N GLY A 25 13.16 13.77 -26.92
CA GLY A 25 13.11 13.24 -25.56
C GLY A 25 14.49 12.89 -24.99
N ARG A 26 15.58 13.42 -25.56
CA ARG A 26 16.94 13.17 -25.06
C ARG A 26 17.29 14.16 -23.96
N LEU A 27 17.99 13.67 -22.93
CA LEU A 27 18.50 14.47 -21.83
C LEU A 27 19.59 15.44 -22.34
N VAL A 28 19.41 16.73 -22.05
CA VAL A 28 20.33 17.81 -22.43
C VAL A 28 21.15 18.28 -21.23
N SER A 29 20.50 18.46 -20.08
CA SER A 29 21.15 18.74 -18.80
C SER A 29 20.39 18.08 -17.67
N VAL A 30 21.10 17.74 -16.60
CA VAL A 30 20.54 17.21 -15.36
C VAL A 30 21.28 17.80 -14.18
N VAL A 31 20.53 18.37 -13.24
CA VAL A 31 21.08 18.89 -11.99
C VAL A 31 20.26 18.31 -10.85
N GLN A 32 20.96 17.71 -9.87
CA GLN A 32 20.36 17.06 -8.71
C GLN A 32 20.93 17.67 -7.42
N ARG A 33 20.09 17.80 -6.39
CA ARG A 33 20.51 18.07 -5.02
C ARG A 33 19.71 17.23 -4.03
N GLU A 34 20.42 16.58 -3.12
CA GLU A 34 19.81 15.89 -1.99
C GLU A 34 19.26 16.88 -0.96
N HIS A 35 18.26 16.44 -0.21
CA HIS A 35 17.72 17.15 0.97
C HIS A 35 17.72 16.23 2.18
N GLN A 36 17.77 16.84 3.36
CA GLN A 36 17.91 16.09 4.60
C GLN A 36 16.67 15.27 4.91
N GLN A 37 16.88 13.99 5.24
CA GLN A 37 15.86 13.12 5.82
C GLN A 37 15.86 13.32 7.33
N HIS A 38 14.71 13.71 7.91
CA HIS A 38 14.61 13.89 9.36
C HIS A 38 13.85 12.72 9.99
N PHE A 39 14.45 12.11 11.02
CA PHE A 39 13.87 11.03 11.80
C PHE A 39 13.78 11.41 13.28
N PRO A 40 12.81 12.25 13.69
CA PRO A 40 12.73 12.73 15.08
C PRO A 40 12.49 11.62 16.11
N ARG A 41 11.80 10.56 15.67
CA ARG A 41 11.42 9.37 16.47
C ARG A 41 11.33 8.15 15.56
N PRO A 42 11.39 6.93 16.10
CA PRO A 42 11.11 5.71 15.33
C PRO A 42 9.76 5.80 14.60
N GLY A 43 9.74 5.44 13.32
CA GLY A 43 8.55 5.51 12.45
C GLY A 43 8.20 6.92 11.95
N TRP A 44 8.88 7.96 12.43
CA TRP A 44 8.61 9.34 12.00
C TRP A 44 9.59 9.75 10.91
N VAL A 45 9.07 10.27 9.81
CA VAL A 45 9.85 10.70 8.64
C VAL A 45 9.35 12.08 8.19
N GLU A 46 10.26 13.05 8.18
CA GLU A 46 9.94 14.46 7.90
C GLU A 46 10.93 15.09 6.91
N HIS A 47 10.44 16.07 6.14
CA HIS A 47 11.27 16.93 5.28
C HIS A 47 11.07 18.41 5.62
N ASP A 48 12.12 19.22 5.45
CA ASP A 48 12.01 20.67 5.43
C ASP A 48 11.54 21.14 4.03
N ALA A 49 10.27 21.53 3.92
CA ALA A 49 9.70 22.07 2.67
C ALA A 49 10.44 23.34 2.17
N THR A 50 11.06 24.09 3.08
CA THR A 50 11.89 25.26 2.76
C THR A 50 13.24 24.83 2.18
N GLU A 51 13.81 23.71 2.64
CA GLU A 51 15.00 23.12 2.02
C GLU A 51 14.70 22.65 0.60
N ILE A 52 13.60 21.93 0.40
CA ILE A 52 13.15 21.49 -0.93
C ILE A 52 13.03 22.69 -1.89
N TRP A 53 12.39 23.77 -1.44
CA TRP A 53 12.26 25.01 -2.22
C TRP A 53 13.60 25.69 -2.51
N ARG A 54 14.50 25.78 -1.50
CA ARG A 54 15.85 26.34 -1.69
C ARG A 54 16.67 25.52 -2.67
N ASN A 55 16.56 24.18 -2.63
CA ASN A 55 17.23 23.30 -3.58
C ASN A 55 16.73 23.55 -4.99
N LEU A 56 15.41 23.60 -5.20
CA LEU A 56 14.81 23.94 -6.49
C LEU A 56 15.32 25.29 -7.02
N SER A 57 15.32 26.31 -6.16
CA SER A 57 15.79 27.67 -6.49
C SER A 57 17.24 27.72 -6.96
N ARG A 58 18.06 26.73 -6.58
CA ARG A 58 19.47 26.62 -6.99
C ARG A 58 19.64 25.79 -8.25
N ILE A 59 18.90 24.69 -8.40
CA ILE A 59 19.12 23.75 -9.51
C ILE A 59 18.49 24.19 -10.82
N VAL A 60 17.38 24.96 -10.79
CA VAL A 60 16.72 25.40 -12.02
C VAL A 60 17.61 26.36 -12.84
N PRO A 61 18.19 27.42 -12.26
CA PRO A 61 19.13 28.27 -13.00
C PRO A 61 20.38 27.51 -13.46
N GLN A 62 20.88 26.57 -12.64
CA GLN A 62 22.03 25.74 -13.01
C GLN A 62 21.73 24.86 -14.22
N ALA A 63 20.56 24.20 -14.26
CA ALA A 63 20.19 23.30 -15.35
C ALA A 63 20.05 24.05 -16.70
N LEU A 64 19.57 25.30 -16.66
CA LEU A 64 19.56 26.19 -17.82
C LEU A 64 20.98 26.56 -18.26
N ALA A 65 21.84 26.94 -17.32
CA ALA A 65 23.23 27.29 -17.59
C ALA A 65 24.00 26.11 -18.21
N ASP A 66 23.85 24.90 -17.65
CA ASP A 66 24.49 23.67 -18.14
C ASP A 66 24.02 23.29 -19.55
N ALA A 67 22.76 23.60 -19.89
CA ALA A 67 22.21 23.42 -21.23
C ALA A 67 22.57 24.55 -22.21
N GLY A 68 23.18 25.64 -21.74
CA GLY A 68 23.37 26.86 -22.53
C GLY A 68 22.04 27.46 -23.02
N ALA A 69 20.97 27.31 -22.24
CA ALA A 69 19.61 27.68 -22.60
C ALA A 69 19.10 28.88 -21.80
N THR A 70 18.24 29.70 -22.42
CA THR A 70 17.48 30.75 -21.72
C THR A 70 16.08 30.27 -21.35
N ALA A 71 15.39 31.02 -20.50
CA ALA A 71 14.01 30.72 -20.10
C ALA A 71 13.06 30.70 -21.31
N GLU A 72 13.25 31.58 -22.29
CA GLU A 72 12.42 31.65 -23.50
C GLU A 72 12.55 30.42 -24.41
N GLN A 73 13.62 29.65 -24.26
CA GLN A 73 13.82 28.40 -24.98
C GLN A 73 13.07 27.22 -24.31
N VAL A 74 12.60 27.39 -23.07
CA VAL A 74 11.80 26.37 -22.36
C VAL A 74 10.33 26.54 -22.71
N VAL A 75 9.79 25.60 -23.48
CA VAL A 75 8.40 25.71 -23.99
C VAL A 75 7.35 25.38 -22.93
N GLY A 76 7.74 24.60 -21.92
CA GLY A 76 6.90 24.19 -20.79
C GLY A 76 7.72 23.50 -19.70
N LEU A 77 7.17 23.52 -18.49
CA LEU A 77 7.69 22.87 -17.29
C LEU A 77 6.68 21.83 -16.79
N GLY A 78 7.13 20.59 -16.63
CA GLY A 78 6.39 19.54 -15.95
C GLY A 78 6.94 19.25 -14.56
N ILE A 79 6.07 18.99 -13.59
CA ILE A 79 6.45 18.66 -12.23
C ILE A 79 6.06 17.21 -11.93
N ALA A 80 7.02 16.42 -11.49
CA ALA A 80 6.81 15.14 -10.83
C ALA A 80 7.24 15.24 -9.36
N ASN A 81 6.56 14.52 -8.48
CA ASN A 81 6.85 14.58 -7.05
C ASN A 81 6.63 13.25 -6.34
N GLN A 82 7.36 13.04 -5.24
CA GLN A 82 7.05 12.03 -4.26
C GLN A 82 5.60 12.21 -3.81
N ARG A 83 4.82 11.14 -3.91
CA ARG A 83 3.42 11.17 -3.55
C ARG A 83 3.24 11.07 -2.04
N GLU A 84 2.00 11.36 -1.67
CA GLU A 84 1.37 11.44 -0.36
C GLU A 84 1.96 12.46 0.65
N THR A 85 3.23 12.85 0.53
CA THR A 85 3.90 13.78 1.46
C THR A 85 3.09 15.07 1.66
N THR A 86 2.77 15.38 2.91
CA THR A 86 1.83 16.45 3.31
C THR A 86 2.57 17.69 3.75
N VAL A 87 2.26 18.85 3.14
CA VAL A 87 2.75 20.17 3.57
C VAL A 87 1.57 21.05 3.97
N LEU A 88 1.65 21.68 5.14
CA LEU A 88 0.75 22.76 5.55
C LEU A 88 1.54 24.06 5.67
N TRP A 89 1.04 25.15 5.09
CA TRP A 89 1.69 26.47 5.16
C TRP A 89 0.69 27.60 5.36
N ASP A 90 1.16 28.71 5.92
CA ASP A 90 0.36 29.91 6.08
C ASP A 90 0.21 30.64 4.73
N ARG A 91 -1.03 30.93 4.33
CA ARG A 91 -1.36 31.53 3.03
C ARG A 91 -0.73 32.91 2.83
N ARG A 92 -0.62 33.70 3.90
CA ARG A 92 -0.22 35.12 3.85
C ARG A 92 1.29 35.29 3.91
N THR A 93 1.98 34.43 4.63
CA THR A 93 3.43 34.51 4.80
C THR A 93 4.18 33.55 3.88
N GLY A 94 3.54 32.46 3.47
CA GLY A 94 4.18 31.38 2.73
C GLY A 94 5.06 30.47 3.56
N ASN A 95 5.09 30.65 4.87
CA ASN A 95 5.91 29.84 5.74
C ASN A 95 5.20 28.51 6.03
N PRO A 96 5.90 27.36 5.90
CA PRO A 96 5.40 26.09 6.41
C PRO A 96 5.06 26.20 7.90
N VAL A 97 3.93 25.63 8.30
CA VAL A 97 3.49 25.58 9.71
C VAL A 97 4.41 24.67 10.53
N GLY A 98 5.01 23.68 9.86
CA GLY A 98 6.00 22.76 10.39
C GLY A 98 6.70 22.03 9.25
N ARG A 99 7.45 20.99 9.58
CA ARG A 99 8.02 20.10 8.57
C ARG A 99 6.93 19.34 7.82
N ALA A 100 7.21 19.02 6.56
CA ALA A 100 6.38 18.13 5.78
C ALA A 100 6.43 16.72 6.39
N ILE A 101 5.27 16.06 6.50
CA ILE A 101 5.20 14.68 6.95
C ILE A 101 5.23 13.77 5.73
N VAL A 102 6.24 12.92 5.65
CA VAL A 102 6.59 12.13 4.46
C VAL A 102 5.71 10.89 4.35
N TRP A 103 5.53 10.36 3.14
CA TRP A 103 4.72 9.18 2.87
C TRP A 103 5.12 7.91 3.66
N GLN A 104 6.39 7.82 4.09
CA GLN A 104 6.93 6.70 4.88
C GLN A 104 6.57 6.80 6.37
N ASP A 105 6.02 7.94 6.81
CA ASP A 105 5.75 8.20 8.21
C ASP A 105 4.57 7.38 8.73
N THR A 106 4.76 6.72 9.87
CA THR A 106 3.76 5.84 10.51
C THR A 106 3.12 6.46 11.74
N ARG A 107 3.29 7.75 12.02
CA ARG A 107 2.82 8.39 13.27
C ARG A 107 1.30 8.38 13.45
N THR A 108 0.55 8.14 12.37
CA THR A 108 -0.92 8.13 12.36
C THR A 108 -1.52 6.74 12.54
N ASP A 109 -0.70 5.72 12.86
CA ASP A 109 -1.15 4.33 12.96
C ASP A 109 -2.27 4.14 14.01
N ALA A 110 -2.05 4.60 15.24
CA ALA A 110 -3.06 4.56 16.30
C ALA A 110 -4.34 5.37 15.98
N MET A 111 -4.22 6.44 15.20
CA MET A 111 -5.38 7.21 14.72
C MET A 111 -6.19 6.40 13.70
N LEU A 112 -5.52 5.66 12.83
CA LEU A 112 -6.16 4.81 11.83
C LEU A 112 -6.86 3.62 12.47
N GLU A 113 -6.29 3.03 13.52
CA GLU A 113 -6.96 1.98 14.30
C GLU A 113 -8.28 2.47 14.92
N GLN A 114 -8.34 3.74 15.32
CA GLN A 114 -9.56 4.38 15.82
C GLN A 114 -10.53 4.65 14.68
N LEU A 115 -10.07 5.29 13.60
CA LEU A 115 -10.86 5.60 12.41
C LEU A 115 -11.48 4.35 11.77
N ALA A 116 -10.77 3.22 11.79
CA ALA A 116 -11.27 1.95 11.25
C ALA A 116 -12.51 1.43 12.00
N ARG A 117 -12.79 1.94 13.22
CA ARG A 117 -13.96 1.58 14.03
C ARG A 117 -15.09 2.60 13.94
N GLU A 118 -14.85 3.75 13.30
CA GLU A 118 -15.85 4.81 13.14
C GLU A 118 -16.86 4.47 12.04
N PRO A 119 -18.12 4.89 12.18
CA PRO A 119 -19.10 4.81 11.10
C PRO A 119 -18.57 5.47 9.82
N GLY A 120 -18.70 4.79 8.68
CA GLY A 120 -18.25 5.31 7.38
C GLY A 120 -16.86 4.84 6.93
N ALA A 121 -16.09 4.15 7.78
CA ALA A 121 -14.78 3.59 7.41
C ALA A 121 -14.84 2.72 6.14
N ASP A 122 -15.88 1.89 6.00
CA ASP A 122 -16.09 1.02 4.82
C ASP A 122 -16.32 1.80 3.52
N ARG A 123 -16.80 3.04 3.61
CA ARG A 123 -17.06 3.90 2.43
C ARG A 123 -15.81 4.55 1.88
N VAL A 124 -14.77 4.73 2.71
CA VAL A 124 -13.52 5.40 2.32
C VAL A 124 -12.95 4.76 1.05
N ARG A 125 -12.76 3.44 1.06
CA ARG A 125 -12.24 2.71 -0.11
C ARG A 125 -13.17 2.79 -1.32
N GLN A 126 -14.49 2.80 -1.12
CA GLN A 126 -15.46 2.88 -2.22
C GLN A 126 -15.43 4.24 -2.93
N LEU A 127 -15.13 5.32 -2.18
CA LEU A 127 -15.09 6.69 -2.70
C LEU A 127 -13.72 7.03 -3.30
N CYS A 128 -12.63 6.75 -2.59
CA CYS A 128 -11.28 7.18 -3.00
C CYS A 128 -10.39 6.05 -3.54
N GLY A 129 -10.81 4.79 -3.49
CA GLY A 129 -10.05 3.64 -3.99
C GLY A 129 -8.90 3.18 -3.10
N LEU A 130 -8.74 3.76 -1.91
CA LEU A 130 -7.61 3.54 -1.01
C LEU A 130 -8.05 2.89 0.32
N PRO A 131 -7.24 1.99 0.91
CA PRO A 131 -7.46 1.50 2.25
C PRO A 131 -7.10 2.55 3.31
N LEU A 132 -7.60 2.38 4.54
CA LEU A 132 -7.11 3.14 5.70
C LEU A 132 -5.68 2.70 6.02
N ALA A 133 -4.70 3.53 5.68
CA ALA A 133 -3.28 3.25 5.90
C ALA A 133 -2.51 4.53 6.23
N THR A 134 -1.40 4.38 6.96
CA THR A 134 -0.51 5.50 7.33
C THR A 134 0.10 6.17 6.12
N TYR A 135 0.05 5.52 4.95
CA TYR A 135 0.66 5.94 3.71
C TYR A 135 0.10 7.27 3.15
N PHE A 136 -1.17 7.59 3.35
CA PHE A 136 -1.87 8.68 2.64
C PHE A 136 -1.98 10.00 3.43
N SER A 137 -2.36 11.07 2.73
CA SER A 137 -2.28 12.44 3.29
C SER A 137 -3.32 12.78 4.36
N ALA A 138 -4.57 12.33 4.24
CA ALA A 138 -5.67 12.77 5.12
C ALA A 138 -5.42 12.55 6.63
N PRO A 139 -4.97 11.36 7.09
CA PRO A 139 -4.64 11.15 8.50
C PRO A 139 -3.54 12.11 9.01
N ARG A 140 -2.58 12.48 8.16
CA ARG A 140 -1.50 13.42 8.53
C ARG A 140 -2.01 14.85 8.67
N ILE A 141 -2.94 15.25 7.80
CA ILE A 141 -3.60 16.56 7.92
C ILE A 141 -4.33 16.63 9.25
N ARG A 142 -5.19 15.63 9.54
CA ARG A 142 -5.93 15.54 10.80
C ARG A 142 -4.99 15.59 12.01
N TRP A 143 -3.93 14.80 11.99
CA TRP A 143 -2.92 14.78 13.05
C TRP A 143 -2.28 16.16 13.27
N LEU A 144 -1.93 16.88 12.21
CA LEU A 144 -1.36 18.24 12.32
C LEU A 144 -2.36 19.22 12.93
N LEU A 145 -3.63 19.16 12.52
CA LEU A 145 -4.70 20.01 13.06
C LEU A 145 -4.96 19.73 14.54
N GLU A 146 -4.94 18.46 14.98
CA GLU A 146 -5.15 18.07 16.38
C GLU A 146 -3.95 18.43 17.28
N ARG A 147 -2.73 18.33 16.75
CA ARG A 147 -1.50 18.50 17.55
C ARG A 147 -0.97 19.93 17.60
N THR A 148 -1.43 20.80 16.70
CA THR A 148 -0.93 22.17 16.60
C THR A 148 -1.99 23.16 17.12
N PRO A 149 -1.81 23.76 18.31
CA PRO A 149 -2.79 24.67 18.89
C PRO A 149 -3.15 25.82 17.96
N GLY A 150 -4.45 26.09 17.78
CA GLY A 150 -4.96 27.18 16.95
C GLY A 150 -4.87 26.93 15.43
N LEU A 151 -4.36 25.78 14.99
CA LEU A 151 -4.19 25.50 13.56
C LEU A 151 -5.51 25.20 12.86
N ARG A 152 -6.41 24.49 13.55
CA ARG A 152 -7.74 24.14 13.05
C ARG A 152 -8.57 25.37 12.70
N GLU A 153 -8.70 26.31 13.63
CA GLU A 153 -9.49 27.52 13.43
C GLU A 153 -8.90 28.39 12.32
N ARG A 154 -7.57 28.35 12.12
CA ARG A 154 -6.91 29.03 11.00
C ARG A 154 -7.18 28.32 9.66
N ALA A 155 -7.15 27.00 9.63
CA ALA A 155 -7.46 26.21 8.45
C ALA A 155 -8.93 26.39 8.01
N GLU A 156 -9.87 26.42 8.94
CA GLU A 156 -11.29 26.68 8.69
C GLU A 156 -11.55 28.08 8.09
N ARG A 157 -10.76 29.09 8.49
CA ARG A 157 -10.78 30.43 7.88
C ARG A 157 -10.05 30.53 6.54
N GLY A 158 -9.39 29.47 6.09
CA GLY A 158 -8.58 29.46 4.87
C GLY A 158 -7.25 30.24 5.00
N ASP A 159 -6.79 30.52 6.23
CA ASP A 159 -5.49 31.15 6.50
C ASP A 159 -4.33 30.15 6.34
N VAL A 160 -4.62 28.84 6.36
CA VAL A 160 -3.65 27.74 6.17
C VAL A 160 -4.02 26.98 4.92
N LEU A 161 -3.03 26.65 4.11
CA LEU A 161 -3.16 25.83 2.91
C LEU A 161 -2.57 24.46 3.14
N PHE A 162 -3.19 23.46 2.54
CA PHE A 162 -2.67 22.12 2.34
C PHE A 162 -2.19 21.97 0.91
N GLY A 163 -1.18 21.13 0.73
CA GLY A 163 -0.81 20.59 -0.56
C GLY A 163 0.11 19.38 -0.40
N THR A 164 0.04 18.48 -1.37
CA THR A 164 1.17 17.62 -1.72
C THR A 164 2.29 18.45 -2.35
N ILE A 165 3.45 17.83 -2.58
CA ILE A 165 4.66 18.59 -2.92
C ILE A 165 4.50 19.40 -4.22
N GLU A 166 3.86 18.88 -5.27
CA GLU A 166 3.64 19.64 -6.49
C GLU A 166 2.82 20.90 -6.24
N SER A 167 1.80 20.85 -5.37
CA SER A 167 1.00 22.02 -5.03
C SER A 167 1.85 23.08 -4.32
N TRP A 168 2.72 22.65 -3.39
CA TRP A 168 3.70 23.52 -2.74
C TRP A 168 4.67 24.16 -3.75
N LEU A 169 5.17 23.39 -4.72
CA LEU A 169 6.09 23.88 -5.75
C LEU A 169 5.42 24.85 -6.71
N ILE A 170 4.22 24.53 -7.21
CA ILE A 170 3.44 25.38 -8.10
C ILE A 170 3.12 26.70 -7.41
N TRP A 171 2.66 26.65 -6.16
CA TRP A 171 2.34 27.83 -5.36
C TRP A 171 3.55 28.76 -5.22
N ASN A 172 4.72 28.22 -4.86
CA ASN A 172 5.94 29.03 -4.75
C ASN A 172 6.43 29.57 -6.09
N LEU A 173 6.45 28.74 -7.14
CA LEU A 173 6.93 29.13 -8.47
C LEU A 173 6.10 30.26 -9.08
N THR A 174 4.80 30.30 -8.80
CA THR A 174 3.85 31.27 -9.38
C THR A 174 3.71 32.55 -8.57
N GLY A 175 4.31 32.65 -7.38
CA GLY A 175 4.37 33.92 -6.62
C GLY A 175 4.22 33.77 -5.12
N GLY A 176 3.88 32.57 -4.63
CA GLY A 176 3.69 32.31 -3.22
C GLY A 176 2.66 33.24 -2.57
N ALA A 177 3.04 33.94 -1.51
CA ALA A 177 2.17 34.86 -0.80
C ALA A 177 1.69 36.04 -1.68
N GLU A 178 2.36 36.29 -2.80
CA GLU A 178 2.10 37.39 -3.74
C GLU A 178 1.26 36.93 -4.94
N GLY A 179 0.33 35.98 -4.73
CA GLY A 179 -0.59 35.50 -5.77
C GLY A 179 -0.24 34.13 -6.35
N GLY A 180 0.43 33.28 -5.57
CA GLY A 180 0.71 31.89 -5.92
C GLY A 180 -0.57 31.09 -6.21
N VAL A 181 -0.54 30.35 -7.30
CA VAL A 181 -1.63 29.47 -7.75
C VAL A 181 -1.67 28.24 -6.85
N HIS A 182 -2.81 28.01 -6.20
CA HIS A 182 -3.01 26.90 -5.26
C HIS A 182 -3.84 25.80 -5.92
N VAL A 183 -3.16 24.91 -6.62
CA VAL A 183 -3.75 23.81 -7.41
C VAL A 183 -3.03 22.49 -7.11
N THR A 184 -3.68 21.38 -7.43
CA THR A 184 -3.11 20.03 -7.46
C THR A 184 -3.66 19.30 -8.70
N ASP A 185 -2.94 18.31 -9.21
CA ASP A 185 -3.47 17.48 -10.29
C ASP A 185 -4.28 16.28 -9.74
N VAL A 186 -5.14 15.71 -10.58
CA VAL A 186 -5.96 14.55 -10.21
C VAL A 186 -5.16 13.32 -9.74
N THR A 187 -3.92 13.13 -10.21
CA THR A 187 -3.10 11.99 -9.77
C THR A 187 -2.66 12.17 -8.33
N ASN A 188 -2.09 13.32 -7.97
CA ASN A 188 -1.74 13.63 -6.58
C ASN A 188 -2.96 13.72 -5.66
N ALA A 189 -4.05 14.37 -6.10
CA ALA A 189 -5.29 14.46 -5.33
C ALA A 189 -5.87 13.07 -5.01
N SER A 190 -5.78 12.11 -5.93
CA SER A 190 -6.22 10.73 -5.70
C SER A 190 -5.47 9.99 -4.59
N ARG A 191 -4.30 10.49 -4.17
CA ARG A 191 -3.45 9.90 -3.13
C ARG A 191 -3.69 10.47 -1.74
N THR A 192 -4.62 11.41 -1.62
CA THR A 192 -4.87 12.11 -0.35
C THR A 192 -5.86 11.39 0.56
N MET A 193 -6.67 10.46 0.02
CA MET A 193 -7.92 9.94 0.62
C MET A 193 -9.07 10.95 0.76
N LEU A 194 -8.96 12.13 0.14
CA LEU A 194 -10.00 13.18 0.21
C LEU A 194 -10.74 13.40 -1.11
N MET A 195 -10.21 12.88 -2.21
CA MET A 195 -10.82 12.99 -3.54
C MET A 195 -11.69 11.75 -3.84
N ASN A 196 -12.89 11.99 -4.34
CA ASN A 196 -13.72 10.92 -4.89
C ASN A 196 -13.29 10.61 -6.33
N LEU A 197 -12.97 9.33 -6.58
CA LEU A 197 -12.43 8.90 -7.86
C LEU A 197 -13.42 9.06 -9.02
N ARG A 198 -14.73 9.06 -8.76
CA ARG A 198 -15.76 9.18 -9.81
C ARG A 198 -16.02 10.63 -10.18
N THR A 199 -16.05 11.52 -9.20
CA THR A 199 -16.32 12.95 -9.42
C THR A 199 -15.06 13.74 -9.75
N LEU A 200 -13.88 13.21 -9.40
CA LEU A 200 -12.57 13.88 -9.51
C LEU A 200 -12.54 15.21 -8.77
N ASN A 201 -13.24 15.28 -7.64
CA ASN A 201 -13.32 16.44 -6.77
C ASN A 201 -13.19 16.01 -5.31
N TRP A 202 -12.86 16.97 -4.44
CA TRP A 202 -12.89 16.75 -3.00
C TRP A 202 -14.30 16.34 -2.56
N ASP A 203 -14.38 15.29 -1.76
CA ASP A 203 -15.62 14.65 -1.35
C ASP A 203 -16.02 15.08 0.06
N ASP A 204 -17.24 15.60 0.23
CA ASP A 204 -17.66 16.12 1.53
C ASP A 204 -17.71 15.04 2.62
N GLU A 205 -18.03 13.78 2.27
CA GLU A 205 -18.06 12.70 3.25
C GLU A 205 -16.66 12.29 3.70
N LEU A 206 -15.70 12.24 2.77
CA LEU A 206 -14.30 12.00 3.12
C LEU A 206 -13.74 13.14 3.97
N LEU A 207 -14.07 14.38 3.64
CA LEU A 207 -13.63 15.55 4.42
C LEU A 207 -14.22 15.55 5.83
N GLU A 208 -15.49 15.19 5.99
CA GLU A 208 -16.12 15.04 7.30
C GLU A 208 -15.48 13.90 8.09
N PHE A 209 -15.30 12.73 7.48
CA PHE A 209 -14.71 11.54 8.13
C PHE A 209 -13.29 11.79 8.65
N PHE A 210 -12.44 12.45 7.85
CA PHE A 210 -11.08 12.82 8.26
C PHE A 210 -11.00 14.16 8.99
N ASP A 211 -12.13 14.85 9.18
CA ASP A 211 -12.21 16.14 9.87
C ASP A 211 -11.23 17.19 9.28
N VAL A 212 -11.26 17.32 7.95
CA VAL A 212 -10.39 18.21 7.16
C VAL A 212 -11.19 19.40 6.59
N PRO A 213 -10.84 20.65 6.94
CA PRO A 213 -11.54 21.82 6.43
C PRO A 213 -11.34 22.02 4.92
N ARG A 214 -12.43 22.04 4.14
CA ARG A 214 -12.39 22.28 2.68
C ARG A 214 -11.62 23.54 2.26
N ALA A 215 -11.66 24.60 3.09
CA ALA A 215 -11.05 25.90 2.80
C ALA A 215 -9.52 25.86 2.65
N MET A 216 -8.86 24.83 3.16
CA MET A 216 -7.40 24.67 3.04
C MET A 216 -6.96 23.95 1.78
N LEU A 217 -7.88 23.33 1.02
CA LEU A 217 -7.53 22.42 -0.07
C LEU A 217 -7.25 23.17 -1.38
N PRO A 218 -6.31 22.68 -2.21
CA PRO A 218 -6.06 23.22 -3.55
C PRO A 218 -7.21 22.93 -4.50
N GLU A 219 -7.34 23.71 -5.58
CA GLU A 219 -8.22 23.34 -6.69
C GLU A 219 -7.65 22.12 -7.43
N ILE A 220 -8.49 21.10 -7.69
CA ILE A 220 -8.08 19.91 -8.45
C ILE A 220 -8.20 20.19 -9.95
N ARG A 221 -7.13 19.94 -10.69
CA ARG A 221 -7.00 20.16 -12.14
C ARG A 221 -6.53 18.93 -12.87
N SER A 222 -6.56 18.95 -14.21
CA SER A 222 -6.01 17.86 -15.02
C SER A 222 -4.49 17.77 -14.86
N SER A 223 -3.90 16.63 -15.21
CA SER A 223 -2.47 16.39 -15.14
C SER A 223 -1.68 17.12 -16.23
N THR A 224 -2.33 17.48 -17.34
CA THR A 224 -1.70 18.15 -18.48
C THR A 224 -2.50 19.37 -18.93
N GLU A 225 -2.26 20.51 -18.27
CA GLU A 225 -2.80 21.81 -18.62
C GLU A 225 -1.86 22.92 -18.11
N VAL A 226 -2.02 24.14 -18.62
CA VAL A 226 -1.24 25.29 -18.13
C VAL A 226 -1.84 25.81 -16.83
N TYR A 227 -1.21 25.50 -15.70
CA TYR A 227 -1.63 25.99 -14.38
C TYR A 227 -1.28 27.46 -14.15
N GLY A 228 -0.18 27.91 -14.75
CA GLY A 228 0.35 29.26 -14.54
C GLY A 228 1.72 29.44 -15.18
N THR A 229 2.32 30.60 -14.94
CA THR A 229 3.67 30.94 -15.39
C THR A 229 4.54 31.23 -14.19
N THR A 230 5.79 30.78 -14.21
CA THR A 230 6.75 31.06 -13.15
C THR A 230 6.98 32.57 -13.03
N SER A 231 6.90 33.08 -11.81
CA SER A 231 7.26 34.47 -11.45
C SER A 231 8.50 34.52 -10.55
N ARG A 232 8.86 33.39 -9.92
CA ARG A 232 10.03 33.23 -9.05
C ARG A 232 11.02 32.22 -9.64
N VAL A 233 12.26 32.25 -9.12
CA VAL A 233 13.42 31.45 -9.57
C VAL A 233 13.88 31.81 -10.98
N VAL A 234 13.07 31.53 -12.00
CA VAL A 234 13.28 31.94 -13.39
C VAL A 234 11.92 32.33 -13.97
N PRO A 235 11.63 33.64 -14.17
CA PRO A 235 10.33 34.08 -14.68
C PRO A 235 10.06 33.66 -16.13
N GLY A 236 8.78 33.46 -16.47
CA GLY A 236 8.31 33.32 -17.85
C GLY A 236 8.14 31.89 -18.37
N ILE A 237 8.39 30.86 -17.56
CA ILE A 237 8.23 29.46 -17.96
C ILE A 237 6.80 29.01 -17.61
N ARG A 238 6.08 28.42 -18.58
CA ARG A 238 4.74 27.89 -18.35
C ARG A 238 4.80 26.57 -17.59
N ILE A 239 4.14 26.49 -16.43
CA ILE A 239 3.94 25.23 -15.71
C ILE A 239 2.75 24.53 -16.36
N ALA A 240 3.01 23.45 -17.09
CA ALA A 240 2.07 22.85 -18.03
C ALA A 240 1.72 21.39 -17.75
N ALA A 241 2.30 20.81 -16.69
CA ALA A 241 1.90 19.50 -16.19
C ALA A 241 2.36 19.28 -14.76
N ALA A 242 1.59 18.49 -14.02
CA ALA A 242 1.93 17.97 -12.72
C ALA A 242 1.40 16.54 -12.62
N LEU A 243 2.23 15.62 -12.15
CA LEU A 243 1.87 14.23 -11.94
C LEU A 243 2.58 13.72 -10.69
N GLY A 244 1.93 12.85 -9.94
CA GLY A 244 2.63 12.06 -8.94
C GLY A 244 3.70 11.18 -9.61
N ASP A 245 4.84 10.98 -8.97
CA ASP A 245 6.03 10.33 -9.55
C ASP A 245 5.77 9.01 -10.28
N GLN A 246 4.98 8.10 -9.68
CA GLN A 246 4.70 6.80 -10.27
C GLN A 246 3.77 6.90 -11.49
N GLN A 247 2.82 7.83 -11.48
CA GLN A 247 1.99 8.18 -12.63
C GLN A 247 2.80 8.88 -13.73
N ALA A 248 3.76 9.74 -13.35
CA ALA A 248 4.71 10.32 -14.28
C ALA A 248 5.54 9.21 -14.96
N ALA A 249 6.03 8.21 -14.22
CA ALA A 249 6.70 7.05 -14.81
C ALA A 249 5.77 6.24 -15.74
N LEU A 250 4.49 6.04 -15.39
CA LEU A 250 3.50 5.43 -16.27
C LEU A 250 3.35 6.20 -17.60
N PHE A 251 3.28 7.53 -17.52
CA PHE A 251 3.20 8.41 -18.68
C PHE A 251 4.50 8.41 -19.51
N GLY A 252 5.66 8.45 -18.85
CA GLY A 252 6.99 8.43 -19.48
C GLY A 252 7.31 7.10 -20.16
N GLN A 253 6.77 6.00 -19.63
CA GLN A 253 6.79 4.68 -20.27
C GLN A 253 5.77 4.54 -21.41
N THR A 254 4.99 5.61 -21.69
CA THR A 254 3.96 5.65 -22.74
C THR A 254 2.91 4.54 -22.60
N CYS A 255 2.51 4.25 -21.35
CA CYS A 255 1.43 3.30 -21.04
C CYS A 255 0.07 3.99 -21.13
N PHE A 256 -0.34 4.33 -22.35
CA PHE A 256 -1.54 5.11 -22.62
C PHE A 256 -2.79 4.25 -22.88
N ALA A 257 -2.63 2.96 -23.16
CA ALA A 257 -3.73 2.05 -23.44
C ALA A 257 -4.02 1.10 -22.25
N PRO A 258 -5.29 0.66 -22.08
CA PRO A 258 -5.63 -0.35 -21.07
C PRO A 258 -4.79 -1.62 -21.26
N GLY A 259 -4.33 -2.21 -20.15
CA GLY A 259 -3.47 -3.39 -20.18
C GLY A 259 -1.97 -3.08 -20.27
N GLU A 260 -1.59 -1.84 -20.61
CA GLU A 260 -0.19 -1.42 -20.55
C GLU A 260 0.19 -1.10 -19.10
N ALA A 261 1.28 -1.72 -18.64
CA ALA A 261 1.77 -1.54 -17.29
C ALA A 261 3.26 -1.19 -17.26
N LYS A 262 3.66 -0.58 -16.14
CA LYS A 262 5.07 -0.42 -15.81
C LYS A 262 5.34 -0.87 -14.37
N CYS A 263 6.58 -1.27 -14.10
CA CYS A 263 7.08 -1.41 -12.73
C CYS A 263 8.39 -0.64 -12.55
N THR A 264 8.45 0.19 -11.51
CA THR A 264 9.66 0.89 -11.11
C THR A 264 10.34 0.10 -10.01
N TYR A 265 11.57 -0.39 -10.24
CA TYR A 265 12.34 -1.19 -9.29
C TYR A 265 13.41 -0.34 -8.58
N GLY A 266 13.11 0.09 -7.36
CA GLY A 266 13.99 0.85 -6.48
C GLY A 266 14.14 0.18 -5.12
N THR A 267 14.20 0.97 -4.04
CA THR A 267 14.19 0.44 -2.65
C THR A 267 12.98 -0.48 -2.42
N GLY A 268 11.79 0.03 -2.76
CA GLY A 268 10.59 -0.77 -3.02
C GLY A 268 10.29 -0.78 -4.52
N SER A 269 9.26 -1.53 -4.92
CA SER A 269 8.80 -1.57 -6.31
C SER A 269 7.34 -1.16 -6.43
N PHE A 270 7.03 -0.39 -7.47
CA PHE A 270 5.69 0.15 -7.71
C PHE A 270 5.22 -0.21 -9.11
N LEU A 271 4.25 -1.11 -9.17
CA LEU A 271 3.63 -1.58 -10.41
C LEU A 271 2.34 -0.80 -10.64
N LEU A 272 2.19 -0.21 -11.82
CA LEU A 272 0.97 0.48 -12.23
C LEU A 272 0.47 -0.11 -13.54
N LEU A 273 -0.81 -0.50 -13.57
CA LEU A 273 -1.53 -1.00 -14.73
C LEU A 273 -2.57 0.02 -15.16
N ASN A 274 -2.51 0.49 -16.41
CA ASN A 274 -3.55 1.35 -16.98
C ASN A 274 -4.85 0.55 -17.17
N THR A 275 -5.97 1.02 -16.59
CA THR A 275 -7.28 0.39 -16.68
C THR A 275 -8.28 1.16 -17.56
N GLY A 276 -7.82 2.18 -18.28
CA GLY A 276 -8.65 3.01 -19.14
C GLY A 276 -9.55 3.98 -18.35
N PRO A 277 -10.70 4.39 -18.92
CA PRO A 277 -11.49 5.49 -18.38
C PRO A 277 -12.41 5.11 -17.22
N THR A 278 -12.39 3.85 -16.77
CA THR A 278 -13.25 3.36 -15.69
C THR A 278 -12.40 2.92 -14.50
N PRO A 279 -12.68 3.40 -13.27
CA PRO A 279 -11.97 2.95 -12.09
C PRO A 279 -12.33 1.49 -11.77
N VAL A 280 -11.32 0.64 -11.68
CA VAL A 280 -11.45 -0.75 -11.23
C VAL A 280 -11.22 -0.78 -9.72
N LEU A 281 -12.28 -0.97 -8.93
CA LEU A 281 -12.14 -1.14 -7.48
C LEU A 281 -11.56 -2.52 -7.18
N SER A 282 -10.37 -2.55 -6.59
CA SER A 282 -9.70 -3.80 -6.27
C SER A 282 -10.45 -4.60 -5.20
N THR A 283 -10.51 -5.92 -5.37
CA THR A 283 -10.85 -6.91 -4.34
C THR A 283 -9.65 -7.77 -3.93
N HIS A 284 -8.52 -7.68 -4.64
CA HIS A 284 -7.29 -8.46 -4.41
C HIS A 284 -6.13 -7.62 -3.81
N GLY A 285 -6.45 -6.59 -3.03
CA GLY A 285 -5.47 -5.83 -2.26
C GLY A 285 -4.65 -4.79 -3.06
N MET A 286 -5.09 -4.39 -4.25
CA MET A 286 -4.49 -3.28 -5.00
C MET A 286 -5.10 -1.94 -4.60
N LEU A 287 -4.40 -0.86 -4.93
CA LEU A 287 -4.91 0.51 -4.86
C LEU A 287 -5.61 0.84 -6.19
N THR A 288 -6.79 1.45 -6.13
CA THR A 288 -7.43 2.07 -7.29
C THR A 288 -7.07 3.55 -7.29
N THR A 289 -6.50 4.07 -8.38
CA THR A 289 -6.00 5.45 -8.43
C THR A 289 -6.22 6.07 -9.81
N VAL A 290 -6.05 7.39 -9.90
CA VAL A 290 -6.01 8.06 -11.22
C VAL A 290 -4.61 7.87 -11.80
N GLY A 291 -4.55 7.40 -13.05
CA GLY A 291 -3.32 7.29 -13.82
C GLY A 291 -2.89 8.64 -14.39
N PHE A 292 -3.77 9.35 -15.07
CA PHE A 292 -3.58 10.74 -15.54
C PHE A 292 -4.88 11.31 -16.11
N LYS A 293 -4.96 12.63 -16.30
CA LYS A 293 -6.03 13.30 -17.06
C LYS A 293 -5.43 14.35 -18.00
N ILE A 294 -5.84 14.34 -19.27
CA ILE A 294 -5.33 15.25 -20.29
C ILE A 294 -6.35 16.34 -20.59
N GLY A 295 -6.16 17.55 -20.05
CA GLY A 295 -7.11 18.65 -20.21
C GLY A 295 -8.54 18.24 -19.86
N ASP A 296 -9.45 18.39 -20.82
CA ASP A 296 -10.87 18.04 -20.69
C ASP A 296 -11.21 16.59 -21.07
N GLU A 297 -10.22 15.79 -21.49
CA GLU A 297 -10.44 14.37 -21.80
C GLU A 297 -10.85 13.58 -20.55
N PRO A 298 -11.57 12.45 -20.71
CA PRO A 298 -11.85 11.54 -19.60
C PRO A 298 -10.56 11.14 -18.87
N ALA A 299 -10.63 11.07 -17.55
CA ALA A 299 -9.51 10.58 -16.76
C ALA A 299 -9.21 9.12 -17.09
N VAL A 300 -7.93 8.77 -17.10
CA VAL A 300 -7.45 7.40 -17.19
C VAL A 300 -7.10 6.94 -15.78
N TYR A 301 -7.58 5.77 -15.40
CA TYR A 301 -7.35 5.15 -14.10
C TYR A 301 -6.25 4.10 -14.16
N ALA A 302 -5.76 3.73 -12.98
CA ALA A 302 -4.80 2.66 -12.82
C ALA A 302 -5.08 1.82 -11.58
N LEU A 303 -4.70 0.54 -11.66
CA LEU A 303 -4.42 -0.25 -10.47
C LEU A 303 -2.95 -0.07 -10.10
N GLU A 304 -2.68 0.08 -8.81
CA GLU A 304 -1.33 0.20 -8.27
C GLU A 304 -1.08 -0.86 -7.21
N GLY A 305 0.05 -1.56 -7.35
CA GLY A 305 0.56 -2.53 -6.40
C GLY A 305 1.94 -2.10 -5.92
N SER A 306 2.09 -2.01 -4.60
CA SER A 306 3.32 -1.58 -3.94
C SER A 306 4.00 -2.78 -3.28
N ILE A 307 5.26 -3.01 -3.60
CA ILE A 307 6.12 -4.03 -2.99
C ILE A 307 7.12 -3.30 -2.10
N ALA A 308 7.02 -3.50 -0.78
CA ALA A 308 7.78 -2.75 0.21
C ALA A 308 9.31 -2.90 0.05
N VAL A 309 9.75 -4.14 -0.19
CA VAL A 309 11.17 -4.53 -0.07
C VAL A 309 11.60 -5.27 -1.34
N THR A 310 12.41 -4.59 -2.16
CA THR A 310 13.03 -5.16 -3.36
C THR A 310 14.52 -4.78 -3.41
N GLY A 311 14.85 -3.55 -3.80
CA GLY A 311 16.24 -3.08 -3.76
C GLY A 311 16.80 -2.96 -2.34
N SER A 312 15.95 -2.71 -1.34
CA SER A 312 16.35 -2.78 0.07
C SER A 312 16.73 -4.19 0.52
N LEU A 313 16.25 -5.26 -0.14
CA LEU A 313 16.72 -6.62 0.13
C LEU A 313 18.17 -6.80 -0.31
N VAL A 314 18.53 -6.29 -1.49
CA VAL A 314 19.91 -6.28 -1.98
C VAL A 314 20.80 -5.43 -1.07
N GLN A 315 20.31 -4.28 -0.62
CA GLN A 315 21.03 -3.44 0.35
C GLN A 315 21.24 -4.16 1.69
N TRP A 316 20.22 -4.84 2.22
CA TRP A 316 20.35 -5.63 3.43
C TRP A 316 21.33 -6.79 3.26
N PHE A 317 21.34 -7.46 2.10
CA PHE A 317 22.31 -8.51 1.80
C PHE A 317 23.77 -8.00 1.77
N ARG A 318 23.96 -6.75 1.35
CA ARG A 318 25.24 -6.04 1.35
C ARG A 318 25.63 -5.53 2.74
N ASP A 319 24.78 -4.74 3.37
CA ASP A 319 25.12 -3.98 4.59
C ASP A 319 24.85 -4.78 5.87
N GLY A 320 23.83 -5.64 5.85
CA GLY A 320 23.40 -6.43 7.01
C GLY A 320 24.11 -7.78 7.10
N LEU A 321 24.28 -8.47 5.97
CA LEU A 321 24.97 -9.78 5.93
C LEU A 321 26.43 -9.68 5.45
N GLU A 322 26.84 -8.55 4.87
CA GLU A 322 28.21 -8.34 4.38
C GLU A 322 28.67 -9.40 3.36
N LEU A 323 27.73 -9.98 2.60
CA LEU A 323 28.02 -11.06 1.64
C LEU A 323 28.47 -10.57 0.26
N ILE A 324 28.26 -9.29 -0.02
CA ILE A 324 28.71 -8.56 -1.22
C ILE A 324 29.23 -7.18 -0.80
N GLY A 325 30.19 -6.62 -1.54
CA GLY A 325 30.77 -5.30 -1.26
C GLY A 325 29.99 -4.14 -1.88
N SER A 326 29.21 -4.41 -2.93
CA SER A 326 28.40 -3.41 -3.63
C SER A 326 27.12 -4.04 -4.19
N ALA A 327 26.08 -3.23 -4.40
CA ALA A 327 24.81 -3.75 -4.93
C ALA A 327 24.95 -4.48 -6.29
N PRO A 328 25.75 -3.99 -7.26
CA PRO A 328 25.94 -4.70 -8.55
C PRO A 328 26.60 -6.08 -8.43
N GLU A 329 27.33 -6.37 -7.35
CA GLU A 329 27.95 -7.69 -7.16
C GLU A 329 26.92 -8.80 -6.93
N ILE A 330 25.67 -8.47 -6.57
CA ILE A 330 24.60 -9.47 -6.37
C ILE A 330 24.39 -10.31 -7.63
N GLU A 331 24.39 -9.69 -8.82
CA GLU A 331 24.20 -10.39 -10.09
C GLU A 331 25.35 -11.37 -10.34
N THR A 332 26.58 -10.91 -10.09
CA THR A 332 27.79 -11.72 -10.30
C THR A 332 27.79 -12.93 -9.37
N LEU A 333 27.38 -12.75 -8.11
CA LEU A 333 27.29 -13.82 -7.13
C LEU A 333 26.13 -14.78 -7.43
N ALA A 334 24.96 -14.28 -7.82
CA ALA A 334 23.81 -15.09 -8.20
C ALA A 334 24.06 -15.94 -9.47
N ARG A 335 24.98 -15.51 -10.34
CA ARG A 335 25.42 -16.25 -11.54
C ARG A 335 26.41 -17.37 -11.26
N THR A 336 26.91 -17.54 -10.02
CA THR A 336 27.78 -18.69 -9.69
C THR A 336 27.00 -20.00 -9.50
N VAL A 337 25.67 -19.94 -9.58
CA VAL A 337 24.73 -21.06 -9.44
C VAL A 337 23.66 -20.96 -10.53
N ASP A 338 23.09 -22.10 -10.89
CA ASP A 338 22.07 -22.20 -11.95
C ASP A 338 20.66 -21.84 -11.46
N ASP A 339 20.38 -22.02 -10.16
CA ASP A 339 19.07 -21.80 -9.53
C ASP A 339 19.21 -21.34 -8.06
N ASN A 340 18.09 -21.26 -7.33
CA ASN A 340 18.04 -20.90 -5.92
C ASN A 340 18.37 -22.06 -4.95
N GLY A 341 18.67 -23.26 -5.46
CA GLY A 341 18.97 -24.44 -4.65
C GLY A 341 17.81 -24.94 -3.77
N GLY A 342 16.57 -24.51 -4.06
CA GLY A 342 15.37 -24.79 -3.26
C GLY A 342 15.16 -23.83 -2.09
N CYS A 343 15.96 -22.77 -1.96
CA CYS A 343 15.78 -21.77 -0.90
C CYS A 343 14.97 -20.56 -1.38
N TYR A 344 14.17 -20.00 -0.47
CA TYR A 344 13.31 -18.85 -0.72
C TYR A 344 13.52 -17.80 0.36
N ILE A 345 13.58 -16.54 -0.05
CA ILE A 345 13.71 -15.40 0.87
C ILE A 345 12.45 -14.55 0.72
N VAL A 346 11.61 -14.53 1.75
CA VAL A 346 10.43 -13.65 1.79
C VAL A 346 10.80 -12.38 2.54
N PRO A 347 10.90 -11.21 1.88
CA PRO A 347 11.57 -10.04 2.46
C PRO A 347 10.61 -9.11 3.21
N ALA A 348 9.81 -9.64 4.14
CA ALA A 348 8.82 -8.88 4.90
C ALA A 348 9.44 -8.04 6.05
N PHE A 349 10.48 -7.25 5.79
CA PHE A 349 11.19 -6.48 6.84
C PHE A 349 10.34 -5.37 7.47
N SER A 350 9.38 -4.85 6.72
CA SER A 350 8.39 -3.85 7.16
C SER A 350 6.96 -4.40 7.12
N GLY A 351 6.79 -5.73 7.16
CA GLY A 351 5.55 -6.39 6.78
C GLY A 351 5.42 -6.57 5.26
N LEU A 352 4.33 -7.22 4.84
CA LEU A 352 3.96 -7.38 3.43
C LEU A 352 2.89 -6.35 3.04
N PHE A 353 3.06 -5.73 1.88
CA PHE A 353 2.06 -4.84 1.26
C PHE A 353 1.21 -5.64 0.27
N ALA A 354 0.84 -5.05 -0.86
CA ALA A 354 0.05 -5.67 -1.90
C ALA A 354 0.64 -7.03 -2.35
N PRO A 355 -0.17 -8.09 -2.53
CA PRO A 355 -1.62 -8.16 -2.29
C PRO A 355 -2.02 -8.47 -0.82
N HIS A 356 -1.05 -8.75 0.04
CA HIS A 356 -1.20 -9.37 1.36
C HIS A 356 -1.65 -8.43 2.49
N TRP A 357 -1.06 -7.23 2.58
CA TRP A 357 -1.30 -6.23 3.65
C TRP A 357 -1.15 -6.75 5.09
N HIS A 358 -0.21 -7.68 5.30
CA HIS A 358 0.15 -8.23 6.59
C HIS A 358 1.31 -7.45 7.22
N SER A 359 1.01 -6.42 8.01
CA SER A 359 2.02 -5.58 8.70
C SER A 359 2.83 -6.34 9.76
N GLU A 360 2.28 -7.45 10.24
CA GLU A 360 2.88 -8.34 11.22
C GLU A 360 3.86 -9.37 10.62
N ALA A 361 3.83 -9.57 9.30
CA ALA A 361 4.73 -10.49 8.62
C ALA A 361 6.19 -10.10 8.84
N ARG A 362 7.09 -11.08 8.93
CA ARG A 362 8.54 -10.84 9.10
C ARG A 362 9.35 -11.63 8.09
N GLY A 363 10.55 -11.12 7.82
CA GLY A 363 11.45 -11.73 6.84
C GLY A 363 11.80 -13.17 7.22
N VAL A 364 11.68 -14.09 6.26
CA VAL A 364 11.96 -15.52 6.44
C VAL A 364 12.89 -15.99 5.32
N ILE A 365 13.87 -16.82 5.68
CA ILE A 365 14.64 -17.63 4.73
C ILE A 365 14.24 -19.09 4.94
N ALA A 366 13.62 -19.70 3.94
CA ALA A 366 13.13 -21.08 3.96
C ALA A 366 13.94 -21.97 3.00
N GLY A 367 13.86 -23.30 3.20
CA GLY A 367 14.46 -24.28 2.28
C GLY A 367 15.98 -24.44 2.39
N LEU A 368 16.58 -24.08 3.55
CA LEU A 368 18.02 -24.24 3.75
C LEU A 368 18.42 -25.72 3.89
N THR A 369 19.37 -26.15 3.07
CA THR A 369 20.04 -27.45 3.14
C THR A 369 21.56 -27.27 3.16
N SER A 370 22.32 -28.33 3.44
CA SER A 370 23.79 -28.29 3.38
C SER A 370 24.37 -28.04 1.97
N TYR A 371 23.53 -28.07 0.93
CA TYR A 371 23.89 -27.72 -0.45
C TYR A 371 23.93 -26.19 -0.70
N ILE A 372 23.22 -25.41 0.12
CA ILE A 372 23.06 -23.97 -0.09
C ILE A 372 24.39 -23.24 0.08
N THR A 373 24.63 -22.25 -0.79
CA THR A 373 25.82 -21.40 -0.79
C THR A 373 25.40 -19.94 -0.82
N LYS A 374 26.35 -19.02 -0.64
CA LYS A 374 26.09 -17.58 -0.82
C LYS A 374 25.59 -17.23 -2.24
N GLY A 375 25.92 -18.04 -3.26
CA GLY A 375 25.39 -17.89 -4.61
C GLY A 375 23.89 -18.17 -4.67
N HIS A 376 23.44 -19.27 -4.06
CA HIS A 376 22.01 -19.62 -3.95
C HIS A 376 21.22 -18.56 -3.18
N LEU A 377 21.78 -18.00 -2.09
CA LEU A 377 21.13 -16.91 -1.36
C LEU A 377 21.05 -15.61 -2.21
N ALA A 378 22.12 -15.25 -2.91
CA ALA A 378 22.11 -14.09 -3.81
C ALA A 378 21.08 -14.28 -4.94
N ARG A 379 20.94 -15.50 -5.45
CA ARG A 379 19.89 -15.86 -6.41
C ARG A 379 18.50 -15.66 -5.81
N ALA A 380 18.23 -16.23 -4.64
CA ALA A 380 16.94 -16.10 -3.97
C ALA A 380 16.57 -14.65 -3.62
N VAL A 381 17.56 -13.78 -3.35
CA VAL A 381 17.34 -12.33 -3.19
C VAL A 381 16.75 -11.69 -4.45
N LEU A 382 17.28 -12.01 -5.62
CA LEU A 382 16.76 -11.48 -6.89
C LEU A 382 15.41 -12.11 -7.23
N GLU A 383 15.29 -13.43 -7.07
CA GLU A 383 14.06 -14.15 -7.38
C GLU A 383 12.87 -13.70 -6.51
N ALA A 384 13.10 -13.35 -5.24
CA ALA A 384 12.07 -12.77 -4.38
C ALA A 384 11.42 -11.51 -4.97
N THR A 385 12.17 -10.70 -5.72
CA THR A 385 11.60 -9.54 -6.43
C THR A 385 10.73 -9.98 -7.60
N GLY A 386 11.15 -11.01 -8.35
CA GLY A 386 10.34 -11.59 -9.43
C GLY A 386 9.04 -12.20 -8.92
N TRP A 387 9.09 -12.98 -7.85
CA TRP A 387 7.91 -13.62 -7.27
C TRP A 387 6.91 -12.62 -6.69
N GLN A 388 7.36 -11.63 -5.93
CA GLN A 388 6.48 -10.55 -5.46
C GLN A 388 5.88 -9.76 -6.63
N THR A 389 6.62 -9.56 -7.72
CA THR A 389 6.07 -8.95 -8.95
C THR A 389 4.95 -9.81 -9.53
N ARG A 390 5.13 -11.14 -9.61
CA ARG A 390 4.10 -12.07 -10.09
C ARG A 390 2.84 -12.02 -9.24
N GLU A 391 2.95 -12.03 -7.91
CA GLU A 391 1.79 -11.95 -7.02
C GLU A 391 0.96 -10.68 -7.27
N VAL A 392 1.64 -9.54 -7.47
CA VAL A 392 0.97 -8.26 -7.78
C VAL A 392 0.32 -8.29 -9.16
N VAL A 393 0.99 -8.83 -10.18
CA VAL A 393 0.43 -8.94 -11.54
C VAL A 393 -0.78 -9.88 -11.56
N ASP A 394 -0.70 -11.03 -10.90
CA ASP A 394 -1.81 -11.98 -10.80
C ASP A 394 -3.04 -11.32 -10.15
N ALA A 395 -2.84 -10.57 -9.06
CA ALA A 395 -3.90 -9.82 -8.39
C ALA A 395 -4.51 -8.72 -9.29
N MET A 396 -3.69 -7.99 -10.03
CA MET A 396 -4.17 -6.97 -10.97
C MET A 396 -4.95 -7.57 -12.14
N ASN A 397 -4.50 -8.70 -12.69
CA ASN A 397 -5.21 -9.41 -13.75
C ASN A 397 -6.58 -9.88 -13.24
N ALA A 398 -6.64 -10.41 -12.00
CA ALA A 398 -7.89 -10.85 -11.37
C ALA A 398 -8.87 -9.69 -11.11
N ASP A 399 -8.38 -8.52 -10.69
CA ASP A 399 -9.23 -7.34 -10.45
C ASP A 399 -9.73 -6.68 -11.74
N SER A 400 -8.86 -6.56 -12.74
CA SER A 400 -9.17 -5.78 -13.96
C SER A 400 -9.80 -6.60 -15.08
N GLY A 401 -9.63 -7.92 -15.08
CA GLY A 401 -9.94 -8.77 -16.22
C GLY A 401 -9.07 -8.51 -17.46
N LEU A 402 -8.04 -7.67 -17.33
CA LEU A 402 -7.06 -7.39 -18.37
C LEU A 402 -5.86 -8.31 -18.15
N ALA A 403 -5.45 -9.04 -19.19
CA ALA A 403 -4.21 -9.79 -19.15
C ALA A 403 -3.04 -8.85 -19.47
N LEU A 404 -2.08 -8.75 -18.53
CA LEU A 404 -0.79 -8.10 -18.82
C LEU A 404 -0.15 -8.77 -20.05
N SER A 405 0.26 -7.97 -21.03
CA SER A 405 0.87 -8.48 -22.28
C SER A 405 2.37 -8.19 -22.37
N THR A 406 2.87 -7.20 -21.65
CA THR A 406 4.27 -6.79 -21.60
C THR A 406 4.47 -5.93 -20.36
N LEU A 407 5.58 -6.10 -19.64
CA LEU A 407 5.94 -5.25 -18.52
C LEU A 407 7.06 -4.29 -18.92
N LYS A 408 6.79 -2.98 -18.90
CA LYS A 408 7.83 -1.96 -19.03
C LYS A 408 8.48 -1.73 -17.67
N VAL A 409 9.81 -1.62 -17.63
CA VAL A 409 10.54 -1.55 -16.36
C VAL A 409 11.47 -0.36 -16.33
N ASP A 410 11.61 0.26 -15.16
CA ASP A 410 12.59 1.32 -14.89
C ASP A 410 13.08 1.25 -13.45
N GLY A 411 14.03 2.10 -13.07
CA GLY A 411 14.68 2.08 -11.76
C GLY A 411 16.00 1.30 -11.74
N GLY A 412 16.77 1.51 -10.66
CA GLY A 412 18.18 1.09 -10.59
C GLY A 412 18.40 -0.42 -10.69
N MET A 413 17.47 -1.24 -10.17
CA MET A 413 17.60 -2.70 -10.26
C MET A 413 17.46 -3.24 -11.68
N THR A 414 16.90 -2.46 -12.60
CA THR A 414 16.75 -2.89 -14.00
C THR A 414 18.07 -3.05 -14.73
N ALA A 415 19.19 -2.59 -14.16
CA ALA A 415 20.53 -2.87 -14.65
C ALA A 415 20.92 -4.36 -14.52
N ASP A 416 20.32 -5.09 -13.58
CA ASP A 416 20.57 -6.51 -13.35
C ASP A 416 19.83 -7.35 -14.41
N ASN A 417 20.58 -7.89 -15.36
CA ASN A 417 19.98 -8.60 -16.50
C ASN A 417 19.46 -10.00 -16.10
N LEU A 418 19.95 -10.55 -14.98
CA LEU A 418 19.49 -11.82 -14.43
C LEU A 418 18.10 -11.66 -13.83
N LEU A 419 17.90 -10.60 -13.05
CA LEU A 419 16.59 -10.22 -12.52
C LEU A 419 15.60 -9.92 -13.65
N MET A 420 16.00 -9.17 -14.68
CA MET A 420 15.09 -8.85 -15.80
C MET A 420 14.65 -10.10 -16.56
N GLN A 421 15.56 -11.05 -16.79
CA GLN A 421 15.22 -12.35 -17.38
C GLN A 421 14.26 -13.12 -16.47
N PHE A 422 14.55 -13.20 -15.18
CA PHE A 422 13.72 -13.93 -14.23
C PHE A 422 12.31 -13.34 -14.11
N ILE A 423 12.16 -12.02 -14.12
CA ILE A 423 10.83 -11.38 -14.14
C ILE A 423 10.06 -11.77 -15.42
N ALA A 424 10.70 -11.76 -16.59
CA ALA A 424 10.05 -12.18 -17.84
C ALA A 424 9.61 -13.65 -17.77
N ASP A 425 10.47 -14.50 -17.21
CA ASP A 425 10.22 -15.91 -17.01
C ASP A 425 9.00 -16.19 -16.13
N VAL A 426 8.94 -15.57 -14.94
CA VAL A 426 7.87 -15.84 -13.97
C VAL A 426 6.54 -15.19 -14.33
N LEU A 427 6.55 -14.06 -15.05
CA LEU A 427 5.33 -13.40 -15.53
C LEU A 427 4.80 -13.98 -16.85
N ASP A 428 5.61 -14.74 -17.57
CA ASP A 428 5.30 -15.25 -18.92
C ASP A 428 4.98 -14.16 -19.96
N VAL A 429 5.57 -12.98 -19.80
CA VAL A 429 5.41 -11.86 -20.74
C VAL A 429 6.75 -11.20 -21.03
N PRO A 430 6.91 -10.51 -22.16
CA PRO A 430 8.10 -9.71 -22.42
C PRO A 430 8.31 -8.63 -21.35
N VAL A 431 9.56 -8.51 -20.89
CA VAL A 431 10.02 -7.39 -20.04
C VAL A 431 10.83 -6.44 -20.90
N VAL A 432 10.56 -5.14 -20.82
CA VAL A 432 11.20 -4.14 -21.68
C VAL A 432 11.76 -2.97 -20.89
N ARG A 433 13.06 -2.73 -21.03
CA ARG A 433 13.77 -1.60 -20.42
C ARG A 433 13.93 -0.46 -21.45
N PRO A 434 13.52 0.78 -21.14
CA PRO A 434 13.68 1.92 -22.02
C PRO A 434 15.13 2.41 -22.07
N MET A 435 15.46 3.19 -23.10
CA MET A 435 16.76 3.85 -23.27
C MET A 435 16.98 5.00 -22.29
N VAL A 436 15.92 5.73 -21.95
CA VAL A 436 15.95 6.78 -20.94
C VAL A 436 15.52 6.17 -19.61
N ALA A 437 16.42 6.15 -18.63
CA ALA A 437 16.16 5.53 -17.32
C ALA A 437 15.31 6.44 -16.42
N GLU A 438 15.38 7.76 -16.61
CA GLU A 438 14.68 8.80 -15.86
C GLU A 438 13.23 8.94 -16.32
N THR A 439 12.47 7.84 -16.31
CA THR A 439 11.09 7.79 -16.86
C THR A 439 10.12 8.71 -16.13
N VAL A 440 10.31 8.93 -14.82
CA VAL A 440 9.56 9.91 -14.03
C VAL A 440 9.70 11.32 -14.62
N SER A 441 10.93 11.79 -14.79
CA SER A 441 11.21 13.12 -15.33
C SER A 441 10.81 13.24 -16.80
N LEU A 442 11.02 12.18 -17.59
CA LEU A 442 10.59 12.12 -18.97
C LEU A 442 9.07 12.20 -19.09
N GLY A 443 8.32 11.53 -18.20
CA GLY A 443 6.87 11.56 -18.18
C GLY A 443 6.32 12.95 -17.86
N ALA A 444 6.86 13.63 -16.85
CA ALA A 444 6.51 15.02 -16.56
C ALA A 444 6.85 15.96 -17.73
N ALA A 445 8.00 15.76 -18.38
CA ALA A 445 8.35 16.52 -19.58
C ALA A 445 7.36 16.24 -20.72
N TYR A 446 7.08 14.98 -21.05
CA TYR A 446 6.11 14.59 -22.07
C TYR A 446 4.73 15.19 -21.83
N ALA A 447 4.24 15.14 -20.60
CA ALA A 447 2.98 15.74 -20.21
C ALA A 447 2.96 17.27 -20.44
N ALA A 448 3.99 17.98 -20.01
CA ALA A 448 4.08 19.43 -20.19
C ALA A 448 4.25 19.82 -21.66
N GLY A 449 5.07 19.08 -22.40
CA GLY A 449 5.31 19.28 -23.83
C GLY A 449 4.07 18.99 -24.67
N LEU A 450 3.27 17.98 -24.30
CA LEU A 450 1.98 17.69 -24.93
C LEU A 450 1.01 18.85 -24.69
N SER A 451 0.87 19.32 -23.44
CA SER A 451 -0.03 20.42 -23.07
C SER A 451 0.24 21.70 -23.86
N VAL A 452 1.51 22.00 -24.15
CA VAL A 452 1.91 23.21 -24.90
C VAL A 452 2.06 23.00 -26.41
N GLY A 453 1.71 21.82 -26.93
CA GLY A 453 1.80 21.48 -28.35
C GLY A 453 3.23 21.34 -28.88
N TYR A 454 4.21 21.10 -28.01
CA TYR A 454 5.58 20.78 -28.42
C TYR A 454 5.69 19.38 -29.04
N TRP A 455 4.99 18.42 -28.44
CA TRP A 455 4.67 17.15 -29.08
C TRP A 455 3.19 17.16 -29.47
N PRO A 456 2.83 16.68 -30.67
CA PRO A 456 1.49 16.88 -31.22
C PRO A 456 0.44 15.95 -30.61
N ASP A 457 0.82 14.74 -30.22
CA ASP A 457 -0.08 13.67 -29.80
C ASP A 457 0.66 12.58 -28.99
N LEU A 458 -0.11 11.68 -28.36
CA LEU A 458 0.40 10.53 -27.61
C LEU A 458 1.22 9.57 -28.50
N GLU A 459 0.87 9.45 -29.77
CA GLU A 459 1.62 8.64 -30.75
C GLU A 459 3.02 9.22 -31.00
N GLY A 460 3.17 10.54 -30.99
CA GLY A 460 4.46 11.23 -31.05
C GLY A 460 5.34 10.89 -29.86
N LEU A 461 4.76 10.78 -28.67
CA LEU A 461 5.47 10.35 -27.48
C LEU A 461 5.90 8.88 -27.58
N ARG A 462 5.03 7.98 -28.08
CA ARG A 462 5.39 6.58 -28.36
C ARG A 462 6.56 6.47 -29.33
N ARG A 463 6.61 7.31 -30.38
CA ARG A 463 7.72 7.32 -31.36
C ARG A 463 9.06 7.75 -30.74
N ASN A 464 9.05 8.57 -29.70
CA ASN A 464 10.25 8.98 -28.97
C ASN A 464 10.69 7.96 -27.91
N TRP A 465 9.81 7.02 -27.56
CA TRP A 465 10.14 5.96 -26.63
C TRP A 465 10.98 4.89 -27.35
N HIS A 466 12.22 4.71 -26.87
CA HIS A 466 13.17 3.78 -27.46
C HIS A 466 13.53 2.69 -26.47
N ARG A 467 13.56 1.45 -26.94
CA ARG A 467 13.95 0.28 -26.17
C ARG A 467 15.47 0.16 -26.07
N ALA A 468 16.00 -0.02 -24.86
CA ALA A 468 17.39 -0.41 -24.62
C ALA A 468 17.58 -1.93 -24.54
N GLY A 469 16.60 -2.65 -23.98
CA GLY A 469 16.67 -4.10 -23.82
C GLY A 469 15.29 -4.74 -23.74
N GLN A 470 15.20 -6.00 -24.13
CA GLN A 470 14.01 -6.82 -23.95
C GLN A 470 14.43 -8.24 -23.58
N TRP A 471 13.69 -8.82 -22.64
CA TRP A 471 13.81 -10.20 -22.22
C TRP A 471 12.50 -10.91 -22.57
N LEU A 472 12.62 -12.10 -23.12
CA LEU A 472 11.48 -12.94 -23.47
C LEU A 472 11.43 -14.12 -22.49
N PRO A 473 10.22 -14.58 -22.13
CA PRO A 473 10.07 -15.75 -21.27
C PRO A 473 10.78 -16.97 -21.87
N ALA A 474 11.56 -17.66 -21.05
CA ALA A 474 12.32 -18.85 -21.42
C ALA A 474 12.22 -19.99 -20.38
N MET A 475 11.61 -19.74 -19.22
CA MET A 475 11.39 -20.75 -18.19
C MET A 475 10.30 -21.74 -18.59
N ASP A 476 10.56 -23.02 -18.31
CA ASP A 476 9.58 -24.10 -18.50
C ASP A 476 8.31 -23.86 -17.65
N PRO A 477 7.09 -23.98 -18.22
CA PRO A 477 5.86 -23.72 -17.48
C PRO A 477 5.67 -24.60 -16.24
N ALA A 478 6.03 -25.88 -16.29
CA ALA A 478 5.85 -26.78 -15.14
C ALA A 478 6.82 -26.42 -14.01
N ARG A 479 8.06 -26.06 -14.36
CA ARG A 479 9.03 -25.50 -13.39
C ARG A 479 8.50 -24.21 -12.76
N ARG A 480 8.02 -23.27 -13.58
CA ARG A 480 7.48 -21.98 -13.14
C ARG A 480 6.33 -22.13 -12.13
N ASP A 481 5.42 -23.06 -12.38
CA ASP A 481 4.28 -23.30 -11.49
C ASP A 481 4.70 -24.00 -10.19
N SER A 482 5.63 -24.96 -10.27
CA SER A 482 6.19 -25.61 -9.09
C SER A 482 6.95 -24.64 -8.19
N GLU A 483 7.81 -23.79 -8.75
CA GLU A 483 8.58 -22.83 -7.96
C GLU A 483 7.68 -21.75 -7.34
N TYR A 484 6.61 -21.34 -8.03
CA TYR A 484 5.65 -20.40 -7.48
C TYR A 484 4.82 -20.99 -6.34
N ALA A 485 4.46 -22.28 -6.42
CA ALA A 485 3.81 -22.97 -5.32
C ALA A 485 4.68 -22.97 -4.04
N HIS A 486 5.99 -23.23 -4.18
CA HIS A 486 6.92 -23.13 -3.05
C HIS A 486 7.13 -21.70 -2.55
N TRP A 487 7.16 -20.71 -3.44
CA TRP A 487 7.18 -19.30 -3.04
C TRP A 487 5.97 -18.96 -2.16
N ARG A 488 4.76 -19.35 -2.58
CA ARG A 488 3.53 -19.12 -1.81
C ARG A 488 3.57 -19.79 -0.44
N GLN A 489 4.06 -21.03 -0.37
CA GLN A 489 4.28 -21.71 0.91
C GLN A 489 5.27 -20.93 1.80
N ALA A 490 6.36 -20.43 1.24
CA ALA A 490 7.32 -19.62 1.99
C ALA A 490 6.70 -18.31 2.50
N VAL A 491 5.82 -17.67 1.72
CA VAL A 491 5.09 -16.46 2.14
C VAL A 491 4.15 -16.77 3.31
N GLU A 492 3.41 -17.87 3.25
CA GLU A 492 2.49 -18.28 4.33
C GLU A 492 3.22 -18.49 5.66
N LEU A 493 4.47 -18.98 5.64
CA LEU A 493 5.31 -19.11 6.84
C LEU A 493 5.63 -17.76 7.52
N THR A 494 5.47 -16.64 6.81
CA THR A 494 5.69 -15.30 7.38
C THR A 494 4.49 -14.77 8.15
N PHE A 495 3.29 -15.33 7.94
CA PHE A 495 2.06 -14.82 8.53
C PHE A 495 2.00 -15.09 10.03
N GLY A 496 1.50 -14.12 10.79
CA GLY A 496 1.36 -14.26 12.25
C GLY A 496 2.68 -14.43 13.01
N TRP A 497 3.83 -14.12 12.40
CA TRP A 497 5.16 -14.23 13.01
C TRP A 497 5.29 -13.31 14.23
N MET A 498 5.02 -12.02 14.05
CA MET A 498 4.77 -11.10 15.16
C MET A 498 3.30 -11.18 15.51
N ARG A 499 2.94 -12.03 16.46
CA ARG A 499 1.68 -11.80 17.16
C ARG A 499 1.84 -10.46 17.90
N PRO A 500 0.91 -9.50 17.78
CA PRO A 500 0.78 -8.53 18.86
C PRO A 500 0.74 -9.39 20.12
N ALA A 501 1.65 -9.17 21.08
CA ALA A 501 1.57 -9.85 22.37
C ALA A 501 0.08 -9.81 22.74
N PRO A 502 -0.60 -10.97 22.88
CA PRO A 502 -2.07 -11.02 22.90
C PRO A 502 -2.46 -10.01 23.93
N ALA A 503 -3.01 -8.85 23.51
CA ALA A 503 -2.89 -7.60 24.28
C ALA A 503 -3.06 -7.97 25.73
N ALA A 504 -1.95 -8.08 26.48
CA ALA A 504 -1.91 -8.94 27.66
C ALA A 504 -3.04 -8.45 28.51
N ALA A 505 -4.14 -9.21 28.59
CA ALA A 505 -5.44 -8.65 28.87
C ALA A 505 -5.32 -7.91 30.19
N ALA A 506 -5.08 -6.60 30.08
CA ALA A 506 -4.76 -5.80 31.23
C ALA A 506 -6.09 -5.59 31.92
N PRO A 507 -6.14 -5.79 33.23
CA PRO A 507 -7.34 -6.21 33.94
C PRO A 507 -8.50 -5.24 33.73
N GLY A 508 -9.52 -5.72 32.99
CA GLY A 508 -10.71 -4.94 32.66
C GLY A 508 -11.55 -5.54 31.53
N SER A 509 -11.64 -6.88 31.47
CA SER A 509 -12.24 -7.66 30.39
C SER A 509 -13.73 -7.34 30.16
N ASP A 510 -14.01 -6.48 29.20
CA ASP A 510 -15.35 -6.24 28.68
C ASP A 510 -15.91 -7.54 28.06
N LEU A 511 -17.10 -7.96 28.49
CA LEU A 511 -17.73 -9.20 28.06
C LEU A 511 -17.82 -9.32 26.52
N VAL A 512 -18.08 -8.21 25.82
CA VAL A 512 -18.23 -8.24 24.35
C VAL A 512 -16.92 -8.58 23.66
N GLU A 513 -15.80 -8.06 24.15
CA GLU A 513 -14.48 -8.35 23.61
C GLU A 513 -14.07 -9.80 23.88
N VAL A 514 -14.45 -10.34 25.04
CA VAL A 514 -14.20 -11.74 25.41
C VAL A 514 -15.00 -12.68 24.51
N LEU A 515 -16.29 -12.41 24.27
CA LEU A 515 -17.13 -13.24 23.41
C LEU A 515 -16.63 -13.22 21.95
N LEU A 516 -16.29 -12.04 21.42
CA LEU A 516 -15.71 -11.92 20.06
C LEU A 516 -14.36 -12.61 19.92
N ALA A 517 -13.55 -12.65 20.99
CA ALA A 517 -12.29 -13.39 20.99
C ALA A 517 -12.52 -14.90 20.90
N ASP A 518 -13.53 -15.42 21.58
CA ASP A 518 -13.92 -16.83 21.48
C ASP A 518 -14.50 -17.16 20.10
N HIS A 519 -15.36 -16.30 19.53
CA HIS A 519 -15.90 -16.46 18.18
C HIS A 519 -14.81 -16.58 17.12
N ARG A 520 -13.83 -15.66 17.13
CA ARG A 520 -12.66 -15.74 16.25
C ARG A 520 -11.84 -17.01 16.45
N ARG A 521 -11.76 -17.52 17.69
CA ARG A 521 -11.04 -18.75 18.00
C ARG A 521 -11.78 -19.98 17.49
N PHE A 522 -13.12 -19.99 17.50
CA PHE A 522 -13.92 -21.06 16.89
C PHE A 522 -13.68 -21.14 15.39
N GLU A 523 -13.79 -20.01 14.68
CA GLU A 523 -13.54 -19.95 13.24
C GLU A 523 -12.13 -20.42 12.90
N GLN A 524 -11.13 -20.02 13.70
CA GLN A 524 -9.76 -20.47 13.49
C GLN A 524 -9.62 -21.98 13.64
N LEU A 525 -10.13 -22.57 14.73
CA LEU A 525 -10.01 -24.00 15.00
C LEU A 525 -10.79 -24.85 13.98
N LEU A 526 -11.95 -24.39 13.53
CA LEU A 526 -12.72 -25.04 12.45
C LEU A 526 -11.96 -24.99 11.11
N ARG A 527 -11.32 -23.87 10.78
CA ARG A 527 -10.45 -23.77 9.59
C ARG A 527 -9.22 -24.67 9.68
N ASP A 528 -8.58 -24.72 10.84
CA ASP A 528 -7.40 -25.58 11.06
C ASP A 528 -7.80 -27.06 10.89
N LEU A 529 -8.92 -27.49 11.45
CA LEU A 529 -9.46 -28.85 11.30
C LEU A 529 -9.77 -29.26 9.85
N ARG A 530 -10.09 -28.29 8.98
CA ARG A 530 -10.31 -28.54 7.54
C ARG A 530 -9.02 -28.71 6.75
N ASN A 531 -7.94 -28.09 7.20
CA ASN A 531 -6.72 -27.92 6.42
C ASN A 531 -5.58 -28.85 6.86
N THR A 532 -5.70 -29.54 7.99
CA THR A 532 -4.69 -30.50 8.45
C THR A 532 -5.29 -31.82 8.96
N GLU A 533 -4.69 -32.93 8.54
CA GLU A 533 -4.92 -34.24 9.18
C GLU A 533 -4.00 -34.47 10.37
N ALA A 534 -2.81 -33.85 10.36
CA ALA A 534 -1.91 -33.85 11.51
C ALA A 534 -2.54 -33.06 12.66
N ASP A 535 -2.45 -33.61 13.89
CA ASP A 535 -2.97 -33.03 15.13
C ASP A 535 -4.50 -32.86 15.24
N ARG A 536 -5.28 -33.50 14.35
CA ARG A 536 -6.76 -33.47 14.36
C ARG A 536 -7.36 -33.76 15.74
N SER A 537 -6.86 -34.77 16.44
CA SER A 537 -7.37 -35.12 17.78
C SER A 537 -7.14 -34.01 18.82
N ALA A 538 -6.03 -33.28 18.74
CA ALA A 538 -5.72 -32.18 19.65
C ALA A 538 -6.57 -30.96 19.34
N LEU A 539 -6.76 -30.66 18.06
CA LEU A 539 -7.62 -29.56 17.59
C LEU A 539 -9.10 -29.81 17.92
N VAL A 540 -9.59 -31.04 17.77
CA VAL A 540 -10.96 -31.43 18.18
C VAL A 540 -11.13 -31.26 19.69
N ALA A 541 -10.14 -31.69 20.49
CA ALA A 541 -10.19 -31.55 21.94
C ALA A 541 -10.22 -30.07 22.37
N GLU A 542 -9.39 -29.22 21.75
CA GLU A 542 -9.36 -27.79 22.02
C GLU A 542 -10.67 -27.09 21.63
N LEU A 543 -11.18 -27.37 20.42
CA LEU A 543 -12.44 -26.82 19.93
C LEU A 543 -13.61 -27.22 20.83
N SER A 544 -13.69 -28.51 21.18
CA SER A 544 -14.74 -29.02 22.05
C SER A 544 -14.71 -28.36 23.44
N ALA A 545 -13.53 -28.29 24.06
CA ALA A 545 -13.36 -27.65 25.36
C ALA A 545 -13.74 -26.16 25.35
N LEU A 546 -13.38 -25.43 24.29
CA LEU A 546 -13.71 -24.01 24.19
C LEU A 546 -15.20 -23.78 23.91
N LEU A 547 -15.82 -24.53 22.98
CA LEU A 547 -17.24 -24.40 22.64
C LEU A 547 -18.13 -24.69 23.85
N VAL A 548 -17.88 -25.80 24.56
CA VAL A 548 -18.68 -26.19 25.73
C VAL A 548 -18.48 -25.21 26.89
N ALA A 549 -17.24 -24.78 27.13
CA ALA A 549 -16.95 -23.80 28.18
C ALA A 549 -17.58 -22.44 27.91
N HIS A 550 -17.52 -21.97 26.66
CA HIS A 550 -18.13 -20.72 26.23
C HIS A 550 -19.64 -20.76 26.40
N ALA A 551 -20.32 -21.76 25.84
CA ALA A 551 -21.76 -21.86 25.94
C ALA A 551 -22.26 -22.00 27.38
N THR A 552 -21.57 -22.81 28.19
CA THR A 552 -21.91 -22.97 29.61
C THR A 552 -21.72 -21.66 30.38
N ALA A 553 -20.69 -20.88 30.06
CA ALA A 553 -20.45 -19.57 30.66
C ALA A 553 -21.50 -18.55 30.18
N THR A 554 -21.92 -18.59 28.91
CA THR A 554 -23.00 -17.76 28.38
C THR A 554 -24.30 -18.06 29.11
N GLU A 555 -24.67 -19.33 29.24
CA GLU A 555 -25.87 -19.77 29.98
C GLU A 555 -25.80 -19.32 31.45
N ARG A 556 -24.68 -19.52 32.14
CA ARG A 556 -24.63 -19.26 33.59
C ARG A 556 -24.45 -17.79 33.97
N ILE A 557 -23.75 -17.02 33.15
CA ILE A 557 -23.31 -15.67 33.49
C ILE A 557 -24.04 -14.59 32.70
N VAL A 558 -24.38 -14.86 31.44
CA VAL A 558 -24.92 -13.85 30.53
C VAL A 558 -26.43 -14.00 30.33
N ARG A 559 -26.92 -15.24 30.20
CA ARG A 559 -28.34 -15.56 29.97
C ARG A 559 -28.81 -16.76 30.81
N PRO A 560 -28.92 -16.60 32.15
CA PRO A 560 -29.37 -17.67 33.03
C PRO A 560 -30.77 -18.17 32.68
N GLY A 561 -30.86 -19.45 32.35
CA GLY A 561 -32.12 -20.13 32.03
C GLY A 561 -32.46 -20.21 30.53
N GLU A 562 -31.64 -19.63 29.64
CA GLU A 562 -31.73 -19.89 28.21
C GLU A 562 -30.80 -21.06 27.83
N PRO A 563 -31.29 -22.12 27.17
CA PRO A 563 -30.44 -23.25 26.76
C PRO A 563 -29.36 -22.79 25.77
N GLY A 564 -28.09 -22.93 26.18
CA GLY A 564 -26.96 -22.26 25.52
C GLY A 564 -26.23 -23.03 24.42
N SER A 565 -26.71 -24.17 23.91
CA SER A 565 -25.85 -25.03 23.06
C SER A 565 -26.58 -25.76 21.93
N PRO A 566 -26.76 -25.13 20.75
CA PRO A 566 -27.37 -25.81 19.60
C PRO A 566 -26.45 -26.86 18.95
N PHE A 567 -25.17 -26.92 19.32
CA PHE A 567 -24.13 -27.71 18.64
C PHE A 567 -23.77 -29.04 19.34
N ALA A 568 -24.45 -29.43 20.43
CA ALA A 568 -24.04 -30.59 21.23
C ALA A 568 -24.10 -31.92 20.45
N ASP A 569 -25.16 -32.16 19.69
CA ASP A 569 -25.33 -33.40 18.90
C ASP A 569 -24.32 -33.48 17.73
N ASP A 570 -24.05 -32.36 17.05
CA ASP A 570 -23.06 -32.31 15.96
C ASP A 570 -21.61 -32.38 16.47
N LEU A 571 -21.32 -31.78 17.63
CA LEU A 571 -20.03 -31.87 18.29
C LEU A 571 -19.75 -33.30 18.77
N LEU A 572 -20.76 -34.02 19.25
CA LEU A 572 -20.65 -35.44 19.58
C LEU A 572 -20.35 -36.29 18.34
N ALA A 573 -20.99 -36.02 17.21
CA ALA A 573 -20.70 -36.72 15.96
C ALA A 573 -19.23 -36.53 15.50
N VAL A 574 -18.65 -35.34 15.73
CA VAL A 574 -17.23 -35.06 15.48
C VAL A 574 -16.32 -35.80 16.47
N LEU A 575 -16.71 -35.88 17.75
CA LEU A 575 -15.95 -36.56 18.80
C LEU A 575 -15.97 -38.10 18.67
N ASP A 576 -17.10 -38.66 18.25
CA ASP A 576 -17.30 -40.11 18.09
C ASP A 576 -16.69 -40.64 16.77
N GLY A 577 -16.35 -39.74 15.83
CA GLY A 577 -15.57 -40.06 14.62
C GLY A 577 -16.35 -40.62 13.43
N ASP A 578 -17.69 -40.66 13.50
CA ASP A 578 -18.56 -41.14 12.42
C ASP A 578 -18.65 -40.12 11.28
N ASP A 579 -18.05 -40.44 10.12
CA ASP A 579 -18.03 -39.58 8.92
C ASP A 579 -17.57 -38.15 9.24
N PHE A 580 -16.33 -38.05 9.75
CA PHE A 580 -15.73 -36.83 10.32
C PHE A 580 -15.93 -35.57 9.46
N GLU A 581 -15.71 -35.65 8.14
CA GLU A 581 -15.85 -34.50 7.24
C GLU A 581 -17.30 -33.99 7.19
N LYS A 582 -18.26 -34.93 7.15
CA LYS A 582 -19.69 -34.59 7.15
C LYS A 582 -20.12 -34.07 8.52
N ALA A 583 -19.60 -34.63 9.60
CA ALA A 583 -19.86 -34.16 10.96
C ALA A 583 -19.28 -32.76 11.20
N LEU A 584 -18.05 -32.51 10.74
CA LEU A 584 -17.37 -31.22 10.85
C LEU A 584 -18.12 -30.14 10.05
N LEU A 585 -18.59 -30.45 8.84
CA LEU A 585 -19.38 -29.53 8.04
C LEU A 585 -20.71 -29.15 8.71
N ARG A 586 -21.39 -30.12 9.35
CA ARG A 586 -22.61 -29.79 10.13
C ARG A 586 -22.28 -28.93 11.34
N LEU A 587 -21.22 -29.26 12.07
CA LEU A 587 -20.77 -28.49 13.22
C LEU A 587 -20.41 -27.04 12.84
N GLU A 588 -19.69 -26.83 11.73
CA GLU A 588 -19.35 -25.50 11.19
C GLU A 588 -20.61 -24.67 10.94
N ASN A 589 -21.60 -25.25 10.25
CA ASN A 589 -22.86 -24.56 9.98
C ASN A 589 -23.62 -24.14 11.25
N VAL A 590 -23.63 -25.00 12.27
CA VAL A 590 -24.33 -24.72 13.53
C VAL A 590 -23.57 -23.68 14.37
N VAL A 591 -22.24 -23.76 14.42
CA VAL A 591 -21.39 -22.78 15.11
C VAL A 591 -21.51 -21.41 14.42
N ASP A 592 -21.47 -21.35 13.09
CA ASP A 592 -21.66 -20.11 12.32
C ASP A 592 -23.04 -19.49 12.54
N ALA A 593 -24.09 -20.32 12.64
CA ALA A 593 -25.44 -19.85 12.95
C ALA A 593 -25.52 -19.29 14.37
N HIS A 594 -24.86 -19.95 15.33
CA HIS A 594 -24.79 -19.53 16.72
C HIS A 594 -24.04 -18.21 16.89
N VAL A 595 -22.82 -18.10 16.34
CA VAL A 595 -21.99 -16.87 16.35
C VAL A 595 -22.78 -15.71 15.75
N ARG A 596 -23.37 -15.88 14.55
CA ARG A 596 -24.18 -14.82 13.93
C ARG A 596 -25.39 -14.42 14.77
N GLY A 597 -26.00 -15.37 15.48
CA GLY A 597 -27.10 -15.10 16.41
C GLY A 597 -26.65 -14.24 17.60
N GLU A 598 -25.52 -14.58 18.21
CA GLU A 598 -24.95 -13.81 19.31
C GLU A 598 -24.48 -12.42 18.89
N GLU A 599 -23.79 -12.30 17.76
CA GLU A 599 -23.29 -11.01 17.28
C GLU A 599 -24.42 -10.04 16.91
N ARG A 600 -25.49 -10.54 16.28
CA ARG A 600 -26.63 -9.69 15.87
C ARG A 600 -27.54 -9.35 17.04
N GLY A 601 -27.74 -10.28 17.97
CA GLY A 601 -28.61 -10.11 19.14
C GLY A 601 -27.82 -9.73 20.38
N LEU A 602 -27.23 -10.74 21.02
CA LEU A 602 -26.61 -10.63 22.34
C LEU A 602 -25.58 -9.50 22.45
N LEU A 603 -24.60 -9.42 21.53
CA LEU A 603 -23.53 -8.42 21.63
C LEU A 603 -24.06 -6.98 21.44
N ASN A 604 -25.02 -6.81 20.53
CA ASN A 604 -25.64 -5.51 20.30
C ASN A 604 -26.50 -5.09 21.50
N ASP A 605 -27.24 -6.01 22.10
CA ASP A 605 -28.02 -5.75 23.30
C ASP A 605 -27.10 -5.39 24.48
N LEU A 606 -26.00 -6.13 24.69
CA LEU A 606 -25.00 -5.80 25.72
C LEU A 606 -24.38 -4.41 25.52
N ARG A 607 -24.03 -4.04 24.29
CA ARG A 607 -23.48 -2.72 23.96
C ARG A 607 -24.47 -1.57 24.22
N ARG A 608 -25.77 -1.81 24.01
CA ARG A 608 -26.83 -0.79 24.15
C ARG A 608 -27.37 -0.67 25.57
N SER A 609 -27.46 -1.79 26.30
CA SER A 609 -28.17 -1.88 27.57
C SER A 609 -27.27 -1.84 28.80
N MET A 610 -25.94 -2.02 28.65
CA MET A 610 -25.01 -2.11 29.78
C MET A 610 -23.86 -1.11 29.69
N SER A 611 -23.51 -0.53 30.84
CA SER A 611 -22.32 0.32 30.93
C SER A 611 -21.04 -0.51 30.71
N THR A 612 -19.97 0.12 30.27
CA THR A 612 -18.65 -0.54 30.12
C THR A 612 -18.16 -1.14 31.45
N SER A 613 -18.48 -0.53 32.59
CA SER A 613 -18.13 -1.06 33.92
C SER A 613 -18.87 -2.37 34.23
N ASP A 614 -20.17 -2.44 33.91
CA ASP A 614 -20.98 -3.64 34.15
C ASP A 614 -20.58 -4.78 33.20
N ARG A 615 -20.33 -4.45 31.92
CA ARG A 615 -19.79 -5.41 30.94
C ARG A 615 -18.42 -5.94 31.36
N THR A 616 -17.59 -5.10 31.96
CA THR A 616 -16.30 -5.51 32.52
C THR A 616 -16.47 -6.45 33.72
N GLY A 617 -17.47 -6.19 34.58
CA GLY A 617 -17.84 -7.08 35.69
C GLY A 617 -18.30 -8.46 35.20
N LEU A 618 -19.21 -8.48 34.23
CA LEU A 618 -19.68 -9.72 33.62
C LEU A 618 -18.58 -10.47 32.86
N GLY A 619 -17.73 -9.77 32.12
CA GLY A 619 -16.63 -10.41 31.38
C GLY A 619 -15.64 -11.11 32.32
N ARG A 620 -15.38 -10.56 33.51
CA ARG A 620 -14.59 -11.27 34.54
C ARG A 620 -15.29 -12.53 35.04
N ALA A 621 -16.59 -12.48 35.33
CA ALA A 621 -17.36 -13.64 35.78
C ALA A 621 -17.44 -14.72 34.68
N PHE A 622 -17.60 -14.30 33.43
CA PHE A 622 -17.63 -15.17 32.26
C PHE A 622 -16.30 -15.90 32.08
N VAL A 623 -15.18 -15.18 32.10
CA VAL A 623 -13.84 -15.78 31.97
C VAL A 623 -13.56 -16.76 33.11
N ALA A 624 -13.98 -16.44 34.34
CA ALA A 624 -13.82 -17.32 35.49
C ALA A 624 -14.62 -18.62 35.33
N GLU A 625 -15.89 -18.52 34.91
CA GLU A 625 -16.73 -19.69 34.67
C GLU A 625 -16.25 -20.53 33.49
N ARG A 626 -15.81 -19.88 32.40
CA ARG A 626 -15.23 -20.56 31.23
C ARG A 626 -13.97 -21.36 31.62
N ARG A 627 -13.05 -20.75 32.37
CA ARG A 627 -11.85 -21.44 32.88
C ARG A 627 -12.22 -22.61 33.78
N ARG A 628 -13.20 -22.43 34.68
CA ARG A 628 -13.69 -23.50 35.54
C ARG A 628 -14.24 -24.69 34.73
N GLN A 629 -14.94 -24.44 33.63
CA GLN A 629 -15.40 -25.52 32.75
C GLN A 629 -14.25 -26.23 32.03
N GLN A 630 -13.24 -25.49 31.59
CA GLN A 630 -12.04 -26.06 30.96
C GLN A 630 -11.25 -26.92 31.96
N ASP A 631 -11.10 -26.48 33.21
CA ASP A 631 -10.44 -27.23 34.29
C ASP A 631 -11.20 -28.53 34.65
N LEU A 632 -12.50 -28.58 34.39
CA LEU A 632 -13.35 -29.77 34.56
C LEU A 632 -13.36 -30.70 33.35
N ASP A 633 -12.52 -30.43 32.33
CA ASP A 633 -12.43 -31.23 31.11
C ASP A 633 -13.80 -31.33 30.40
N CYS A 634 -14.52 -30.19 30.31
CA CYS A 634 -15.89 -30.15 29.78
C CYS A 634 -16.03 -30.58 28.32
N GLY A 635 -14.94 -30.63 27.56
CA GLY A 635 -14.91 -31.02 26.14
C GLY A 635 -14.95 -32.55 25.87
N ARG A 636 -14.95 -33.40 26.91
CA ARG A 636 -15.04 -34.86 26.73
C ARG A 636 -16.41 -35.28 26.22
N ALA A 637 -16.46 -36.31 25.37
CA ALA A 637 -17.70 -36.87 24.83
C ALA A 637 -18.77 -37.17 25.90
N ASP A 638 -18.41 -37.72 27.07
CA ASP A 638 -19.37 -38.01 28.13
C ASP A 638 -20.01 -36.73 28.74
N HIS A 639 -19.25 -35.63 28.81
CA HIS A 639 -19.75 -34.34 29.28
C HIS A 639 -20.61 -33.64 28.23
N VAL A 640 -20.23 -33.71 26.95
CA VAL A 640 -21.03 -33.19 25.83
C VAL A 640 -22.36 -33.95 25.71
N ARG A 641 -22.36 -35.27 25.95
CA ARG A 641 -23.58 -36.10 25.99
C ARG A 641 -24.53 -35.68 27.11
N GLY A 642 -24.00 -35.44 28.31
CA GLY A 642 -24.78 -34.90 29.43
C GLY A 642 -25.27 -33.45 29.22
N LEU A 643 -24.67 -32.68 28.30
CA LEU A 643 -25.19 -31.38 27.86
C LEU A 643 -26.38 -31.55 26.90
N GLY A 644 -26.28 -32.46 25.94
CA GLY A 644 -27.35 -32.79 25.00
C GLY A 644 -28.61 -33.35 25.67
N ASP A 645 -28.45 -34.20 26.69
CA ASP A 645 -29.58 -34.79 27.43
C ASP A 645 -30.36 -33.76 28.27
N ARG A 646 -29.67 -32.72 28.76
CA ARG A 646 -30.31 -31.61 29.51
C ARG A 646 -31.16 -30.69 28.63
N LEU A 647 -30.95 -30.69 27.31
CA LEU A 647 -31.70 -29.91 26.34
C LEU A 647 -32.98 -30.61 25.86
N LYS A 648 -33.07 -31.94 26.06
CA LYS A 648 -34.21 -32.77 25.64
C LYS A 648 -35.29 -32.91 26.74
N LEU A 649 -34.97 -32.49 27.97
CA LEU A 649 -35.85 -32.40 29.14
C LEU A 649 -36.40 -30.97 29.28
#